data_AF-A0A4Q4TM90-F1
#
_entry.id   AF-A0A4Q4TM90-F1
#
_cell.length_a   1.000
_cell.length_b   1.000
_cell.length_c   1.000
_cell.angle_alpha   90.00
_cell.angle_beta   90.00
_cell.angle_gamma   90.00
#
_symmetry.space_group_name_H-M   'P 1'
#
loop_
_entity.id
_entity.type
_entity.pdbx_description
1 polymer ?
#
loop_
_entity_poly.entity_id
_entity_poly.type
_entity_poly.pdbx_seq_one_letter_code
_entity_poly.pdbx_strand_id
1 'polypeptide(L)'
;MEAATHPTAGWEKVGDRFYRKTQLYTAIFDQDLDLDNYIVAGAPYGGAIAIYRDETKIVSYRASQSSKPSIDIYSCAGKLLKSIAWDKGSIKGLGWSEDEKLLVVGYDGTVRCYYGLQGDFTQFSLGREAEEFGVQSCRFYDHGMVALLTNNSLITVSSYDEPRPKALAAPPEGEVHAWTIIPPSFTLSLTVEALLSIGKTIYVVDATDCEDRFLDIGPFSHISVSPNGKFAALYAVDGKAHVITADFQSRLSEHDSKSQITPTYLQWCGNDAVVIAWEDEVNVVGPNNAGASYVYEGRVHVIPDHDGVRLLTNEVCDFLQKVPDVTDEVFRYGTESPASVLLDAVEQLENQSPKADDNIQLIRPNLVEAVDTCVAAAGHEFNIHWQKQLLKAASFGKSVLDIYNSDDFVDMCETLRVLNAVRFYEIGLPLSYEQYQRLTPEGLIGRLINRHEYLLALRIAGYLRLSTDRIYVHWASAKVRIGAEDDDTICRMVVERLAGKPGISFEAIARAAYDEGRGRLATELLNHEPRAGRQVPLLLSMEEDEIALDKAIESGDSDLVLFVLVQLRKKLPLAAFFRVINARPAATALFESSAAREGDNALLKDLYYQDDRRVDGAGVFVREALHQPDARTAGDKLALAAKLLSDSREHGFEVAALKDATTLLRMQEALDRDLTDSFTGLSVNETLFKLIRLGYHNKAKKIQSEFKIPEKVVWWIRLRALVAKRDWNEIEEIAKSRKSPIGWEPFFNQTLQAGNQRLAATFIPKCTNLEPGEAIKMYEKCGMRVKAAEEAVKARDADAWTRLLEAAGKTTVEGREIERLGAQVFKK
;
A
#
# COMPACT_ATOMS: atom_id res chain seq x y z
N MET A 1 -43.54 16.35 -32.32
CA MET A 1 -43.56 15.98 -30.89
C MET A 1 -44.70 15.00 -30.75
N GLU A 2 -44.41 13.70 -30.71
CA GLU A 2 -45.38 12.76 -30.15
C GLU A 2 -45.67 13.20 -28.71
N ALA A 3 -46.95 13.21 -28.32
CA ALA A 3 -47.31 13.46 -26.94
C ALA A 3 -46.60 12.42 -26.07
N ALA A 4 -45.86 12.87 -25.05
CA ALA A 4 -45.19 11.94 -24.16
C ALA A 4 -46.25 11.05 -23.49
N THR A 5 -46.13 9.73 -23.61
CA THR A 5 -47.06 8.80 -23.01
C THR A 5 -47.07 8.98 -21.50
N HIS A 6 -48.26 8.97 -20.89
CA HIS A 6 -48.40 9.12 -19.43
C HIS A 6 -47.66 7.98 -18.70
N PRO A 7 -47.00 8.21 -17.55
CA PRO A 7 -46.16 7.20 -16.91
C PRO A 7 -46.91 5.94 -16.51
N THR A 8 -48.21 6.05 -16.24
CA THR A 8 -49.09 4.93 -15.88
C THR A 8 -49.53 4.04 -17.04
N ALA A 9 -49.25 4.42 -18.30
CA ALA A 9 -49.76 3.70 -19.46
C ALA A 9 -49.27 2.24 -19.57
N GLY A 10 -48.17 1.90 -18.89
CA GLY A 10 -47.62 0.54 -18.83
C GLY A 10 -47.62 -0.07 -17.42
N TRP A 11 -48.47 0.42 -16.51
CA TRP A 11 -48.57 -0.11 -15.16
C TRP A 11 -49.58 -1.25 -15.10
N GLU A 12 -49.15 -2.37 -14.55
CA GLU A 12 -49.98 -3.54 -14.28
C GLU A 12 -50.13 -3.70 -12.77
N LYS A 13 -51.37 -3.95 -12.31
CA LYS A 13 -51.64 -4.14 -10.90
C LYS A 13 -51.38 -5.59 -10.50
N VAL A 14 -50.47 -5.81 -9.56
CA VAL A 14 -50.15 -7.12 -8.99
C VAL A 14 -50.42 -7.06 -7.48
N GLY A 15 -51.59 -7.57 -7.08
CA GLY A 15 -52.06 -7.49 -5.71
C GLY A 15 -52.34 -6.04 -5.34
N ASP A 16 -51.67 -5.54 -4.30
CA ASP A 16 -51.81 -4.16 -3.82
C ASP A 16 -50.73 -3.20 -4.36
N ARG A 17 -49.85 -3.67 -5.24
CA ARG A 17 -48.76 -2.88 -5.83
C ARG A 17 -48.88 -2.83 -7.35
N PHE A 18 -48.18 -1.88 -7.96
CA PHE A 18 -48.08 -1.77 -9.42
C PHE A 18 -46.68 -2.17 -9.88
N TYR A 19 -46.62 -2.79 -11.06
CA TYR A 19 -45.39 -3.11 -11.77
C TYR A 19 -45.41 -2.39 -13.11
N ARG A 20 -44.26 -1.94 -13.57
CA ARG A 20 -44.13 -1.26 -14.86
C ARG A 20 -43.04 -1.87 -15.69
N LYS A 21 -43.26 -1.86 -16.99
CA LYS A 21 -42.30 -2.23 -18.00
C LYS A 21 -41.82 -0.98 -18.74
N THR A 22 -40.52 -0.70 -18.66
CA THR A 22 -39.87 0.42 -19.34
C THR A 22 -39.05 -0.11 -20.50
N GLN A 23 -39.38 0.28 -21.73
CA GLN A 23 -38.56 -0.04 -22.89
C GLN A 23 -37.29 0.83 -22.87
N LEU A 24 -36.13 0.20 -22.71
CA LEU A 24 -34.83 0.89 -22.61
C LEU A 24 -34.23 1.12 -23.99
N TYR A 25 -34.17 0.06 -24.81
CA TYR A 25 -33.58 0.08 -26.15
C TYR A 25 -34.38 -0.80 -27.10
N THR A 26 -34.28 -0.50 -28.39
CA THR A 26 -34.86 -1.26 -29.50
C THR A 26 -33.81 -1.51 -30.57
N ALA A 27 -34.08 -2.44 -31.49
CA ALA A 27 -33.18 -2.85 -32.57
C ALA A 27 -31.79 -3.25 -32.05
N ILE A 28 -31.76 -4.13 -31.06
CA ILE A 28 -30.56 -4.44 -30.29
C ILE A 28 -29.58 -5.30 -31.09
N PHE A 29 -30.03 -6.40 -31.65
CA PHE A 29 -29.16 -7.30 -32.38
C PHE A 29 -29.50 -7.29 -33.87
N ASP A 30 -28.47 -7.41 -34.70
CA ASP A 30 -28.64 -7.59 -36.14
C ASP A 30 -29.46 -8.85 -36.43
N GLN A 31 -30.24 -8.83 -37.51
CA GLN A 31 -31.12 -9.95 -37.90
C GLN A 31 -30.37 -11.29 -38.11
N ASP A 32 -29.05 -11.24 -38.33
CA ASP A 32 -28.22 -12.42 -38.53
C ASP A 32 -27.84 -13.13 -37.24
N LEU A 33 -27.91 -12.45 -36.10
CA LEU A 33 -27.65 -13.01 -34.77
C LEU A 33 -28.97 -13.43 -34.15
N ASP A 34 -29.14 -14.72 -33.84
CA ASP A 34 -30.33 -15.27 -33.18
C ASP A 34 -29.96 -15.69 -31.75
N LEU A 35 -30.47 -14.94 -30.76
CA LEU A 35 -30.09 -15.10 -29.34
C LEU A 35 -30.49 -16.47 -28.79
N ASP A 36 -31.47 -17.13 -29.40
CA ASP A 36 -31.90 -18.48 -29.01
C ASP A 36 -30.73 -19.45 -29.04
N ASN A 37 -29.73 -19.23 -29.89
CA ASN A 37 -28.57 -20.12 -30.01
C ASN A 37 -27.46 -19.83 -28.99
N TYR A 38 -27.70 -18.95 -28.02
CA TYR A 38 -26.69 -18.45 -27.09
C TYR A 38 -27.11 -18.55 -25.62
N ILE A 39 -26.13 -18.81 -24.77
CA ILE A 39 -26.18 -18.54 -23.34
C ILE A 39 -25.93 -17.05 -23.15
N VAL A 40 -26.84 -16.38 -22.43
CA VAL A 40 -26.80 -14.94 -22.18
C VAL A 40 -26.53 -14.68 -20.69
N ALA A 41 -25.48 -13.91 -20.40
CA ALA A 41 -25.13 -13.48 -19.05
C ALA A 41 -24.97 -11.96 -18.99
N GLY A 42 -25.83 -11.27 -18.24
CA GLY A 42 -25.73 -9.82 -18.05
C GLY A 42 -24.99 -9.45 -16.76
N ALA A 43 -24.13 -8.43 -16.83
CA ALA A 43 -23.49 -7.85 -15.67
C ALA A 43 -24.47 -7.01 -14.86
N PRO A 44 -24.38 -6.97 -13.52
CA PRO A 44 -25.31 -6.21 -12.67
C PRO A 44 -25.28 -4.71 -12.97
N TYR A 45 -26.28 -3.97 -12.50
CA TYR A 45 -26.40 -2.51 -12.61
C TYR A 45 -26.41 -2.04 -14.07
N GLY A 46 -27.22 -2.69 -14.93
CA GLY A 46 -27.31 -2.32 -16.35
C GLY A 46 -25.97 -2.48 -17.11
N GLY A 47 -25.10 -3.37 -16.65
CA GLY A 47 -23.78 -3.57 -17.26
C GLY A 47 -23.81 -4.34 -18.57
N ALA A 48 -22.63 -4.68 -19.08
CA ALA A 48 -22.44 -5.40 -20.34
C ALA A 48 -23.11 -6.78 -20.36
N ILE A 49 -23.38 -7.28 -21.56
CA ILE A 49 -24.01 -8.58 -21.81
C ILE A 49 -22.99 -9.47 -22.52
N ALA A 50 -22.64 -10.59 -21.93
CA ALA A 50 -21.83 -11.62 -22.57
C ALA A 50 -22.76 -12.68 -23.17
N ILE A 51 -22.50 -13.03 -24.43
CA ILE A 51 -23.17 -14.14 -25.10
C ILE A 51 -22.13 -15.17 -25.54
N TYR A 52 -22.49 -16.45 -25.40
CA TYR A 52 -21.67 -17.57 -25.84
C TYR A 52 -22.57 -18.61 -26.49
N ARG A 53 -22.11 -19.19 -27.60
CA ARG A 53 -22.91 -20.17 -28.35
C ARG A 53 -23.25 -21.37 -27.47
N ASP A 54 -24.53 -21.68 -27.37
CA ASP A 54 -25.01 -22.87 -26.65
C ASP A 54 -24.65 -24.13 -27.46
N GLU A 55 -23.70 -24.92 -26.92
CA GLU A 55 -23.23 -26.14 -27.55
C GLU A 55 -24.29 -27.25 -27.59
N THR A 56 -25.36 -27.14 -26.79
CA THR A 56 -26.47 -28.10 -26.81
C THR A 56 -27.43 -27.88 -27.98
N LYS A 57 -27.37 -26.72 -28.63
CA LYS A 57 -28.26 -26.35 -29.74
C LYS A 57 -27.60 -26.60 -31.10
N ILE A 58 -28.34 -27.26 -31.98
CA ILE A 58 -27.90 -27.53 -33.35
C ILE A 58 -28.25 -26.33 -34.21
N VAL A 59 -27.24 -25.70 -34.82
CA VAL A 59 -27.42 -24.56 -35.74
C VAL A 59 -26.88 -24.91 -37.12
N SER A 60 -27.54 -24.44 -38.17
CA SER A 60 -27.08 -24.60 -39.54
C SER A 60 -25.71 -23.95 -39.76
N TYR A 61 -24.81 -24.68 -40.42
CA TYR A 61 -23.46 -24.20 -40.71
C TYR A 61 -23.49 -23.07 -41.75
N ARG A 62 -23.01 -21.87 -41.37
CA ARG A 62 -22.85 -20.72 -42.28
C ARG A 62 -21.37 -20.55 -42.63
N ALA A 63 -21.04 -20.68 -43.93
CA ALA A 63 -19.65 -20.66 -44.42
C ALA A 63 -18.88 -19.35 -44.16
N SER A 64 -19.56 -18.26 -43.76
CA SER A 64 -18.98 -16.96 -43.44
C SER A 64 -18.60 -16.76 -41.96
N GLN A 65 -19.00 -17.66 -41.05
CA GLN A 65 -18.73 -17.53 -39.62
C GLN A 65 -17.47 -18.33 -39.21
N SER A 66 -16.61 -17.69 -38.40
CA SER A 66 -15.45 -18.34 -37.78
C SER A 66 -15.89 -19.57 -36.99
N SER A 67 -15.25 -20.71 -37.23
CA SER A 67 -15.53 -21.96 -36.51
C SER A 67 -14.95 -22.00 -35.09
N LYS A 68 -14.17 -20.98 -34.69
CA LYS A 68 -13.58 -20.92 -33.36
C LYS A 68 -14.59 -20.36 -32.37
N PRO A 69 -14.81 -21.01 -31.21
CA PRO A 69 -15.74 -20.50 -30.21
C PRO A 69 -15.26 -19.14 -29.70
N SER A 70 -16.19 -18.21 -29.57
CA SER A 70 -15.97 -16.87 -29.04
C SER A 70 -17.03 -16.51 -28.02
N ILE A 71 -16.66 -15.61 -27.12
CA ILE A 71 -17.57 -14.94 -26.18
C ILE A 71 -17.67 -13.50 -26.64
N ASP A 72 -18.87 -13.10 -27.04
CA ASP A 72 -19.12 -11.76 -27.55
C ASP A 72 -19.75 -10.91 -26.45
N ILE A 73 -19.18 -9.73 -26.21
CA ILE A 73 -19.60 -8.80 -25.16
C ILE A 73 -20.24 -7.59 -25.81
N TYR A 74 -21.48 -7.30 -25.43
CA TYR A 74 -22.30 -6.22 -25.94
C TYR A 74 -22.68 -5.20 -24.86
N SER A 75 -22.98 -3.97 -25.26
CA SER A 75 -23.76 -3.05 -24.41
C SER A 75 -25.23 -3.50 -24.36
N CYS A 76 -26.00 -2.95 -23.41
CA CYS A 76 -27.45 -3.21 -23.37
C CYS A 76 -28.20 -2.65 -24.59
N ALA A 77 -27.57 -1.73 -25.34
CA ALA A 77 -28.11 -1.15 -26.55
C ALA A 77 -27.64 -1.88 -27.83
N GLY A 78 -26.98 -3.03 -27.69
CA GLY A 78 -26.62 -3.88 -28.85
C GLY A 78 -25.28 -3.56 -29.52
N LYS A 79 -24.50 -2.62 -28.98
CA LYS A 79 -23.16 -2.30 -29.49
C LYS A 79 -22.18 -3.40 -29.07
N LEU A 80 -21.58 -4.10 -30.03
CA LEU A 80 -20.49 -5.04 -29.76
C LEU A 80 -19.28 -4.28 -29.19
N LEU A 81 -18.90 -4.61 -27.96
CA LEU A 81 -17.76 -4.03 -27.25
C LEU A 81 -16.49 -4.83 -27.53
N LYS A 82 -16.57 -6.16 -27.46
CA LYS A 82 -15.42 -7.05 -27.65
C LYS A 82 -15.87 -8.46 -28.03
N SER A 83 -15.10 -9.12 -28.89
CA SER A 83 -15.18 -10.57 -29.08
C SER A 83 -13.92 -11.22 -28.53
N ILE A 84 -14.08 -12.19 -27.64
CA ILE A 84 -12.99 -12.90 -26.96
C ILE A 84 -12.93 -14.32 -27.51
N ALA A 85 -11.79 -14.71 -28.08
CA ALA A 85 -11.60 -16.08 -28.52
C ALA A 85 -11.50 -17.02 -27.31
N TRP A 86 -12.20 -18.15 -27.37
CA TRP A 86 -12.19 -19.17 -26.33
C TRP A 86 -11.49 -20.44 -26.83
N ASP A 87 -10.59 -20.99 -26.00
CA ASP A 87 -9.71 -22.10 -26.36
C ASP A 87 -9.66 -23.22 -25.29
N LYS A 88 -10.48 -23.13 -24.24
CA LYS A 88 -10.44 -24.03 -23.07
C LYS A 88 -11.61 -25.02 -23.02
N GLY A 89 -12.12 -25.45 -24.17
CA GLY A 89 -13.20 -26.44 -24.27
C GLY A 89 -14.58 -25.87 -23.97
N SER A 90 -15.50 -26.68 -23.43
CA SER A 90 -16.88 -26.24 -23.15
C SER A 90 -16.94 -25.31 -21.94
N ILE A 91 -17.69 -24.22 -22.04
CA ILE A 91 -17.96 -23.31 -20.91
C ILE A 91 -19.10 -23.89 -20.05
N LYS A 92 -18.87 -23.96 -18.73
CA LYS A 92 -19.84 -24.46 -17.72
C LYS A 92 -20.35 -23.37 -16.78
N GLY A 93 -19.70 -22.22 -16.78
CA GLY A 93 -20.15 -21.04 -16.04
C GLY A 93 -19.77 -19.77 -16.77
N LEU A 94 -20.74 -18.86 -16.92
CA LEU A 94 -20.55 -17.53 -17.46
C LEU A 94 -21.25 -16.55 -16.52
N GLY A 95 -20.52 -15.61 -15.94
CA GLY A 95 -21.07 -14.68 -14.96
C GLY A 95 -20.20 -13.45 -14.75
N TRP A 96 -20.65 -12.56 -13.89
CA TRP A 96 -20.03 -11.25 -13.70
C TRP A 96 -19.82 -10.95 -12.22
N SER A 97 -18.75 -10.22 -11.92
CA SER A 97 -18.56 -9.56 -10.64
C SER A 97 -19.34 -8.25 -10.57
N GLU A 98 -19.42 -7.66 -9.37
CA GLU A 98 -20.04 -6.36 -9.16
C GLU A 98 -19.35 -5.22 -9.95
N ASP A 99 -18.02 -5.30 -10.06
CA ASP A 99 -17.16 -4.35 -10.79
C ASP A 99 -17.04 -4.64 -12.30
N GLU A 100 -17.95 -5.46 -12.84
CA GLU A 100 -18.05 -5.76 -14.28
C GLU A 100 -16.83 -6.50 -14.86
N LYS A 101 -16.23 -7.40 -14.08
CA LYS A 101 -15.29 -8.41 -14.58
C LYS A 101 -16.09 -9.63 -15.06
N LEU A 102 -15.75 -10.17 -16.23
CA LEU A 102 -16.38 -11.36 -16.79
C LEU A 102 -15.66 -12.62 -16.28
N LEU A 103 -16.40 -13.53 -15.67
CA LEU A 103 -15.91 -14.81 -15.18
C LEU A 103 -16.36 -15.92 -16.13
N VAL A 104 -15.39 -16.71 -16.60
CA VAL A 104 -15.63 -17.84 -17.49
C VAL A 104 -15.04 -19.10 -16.89
N VAL A 105 -15.85 -20.13 -16.69
CA VAL A 105 -15.48 -21.39 -16.05
C VAL A 105 -15.56 -22.52 -17.07
N GLY A 106 -14.43 -23.20 -17.30
CA GLY A 106 -14.33 -24.39 -18.14
C GLY A 106 -14.76 -25.66 -17.42
N TYR A 107 -15.00 -26.72 -18.19
CA TYR A 107 -15.35 -28.04 -17.65
C TYR A 107 -14.27 -28.62 -16.72
N ASP A 108 -13.00 -28.36 -16.99
CA ASP A 108 -11.86 -28.83 -16.18
C ASP A 108 -11.65 -28.06 -14.86
N GLY A 109 -12.51 -27.08 -14.57
CA GLY A 109 -12.34 -26.19 -13.40
C GLY A 109 -11.34 -25.06 -13.61
N THR A 110 -10.88 -24.81 -14.84
CA THR A 110 -10.14 -23.59 -15.18
C THR A 110 -11.09 -22.39 -15.16
N VAL A 111 -10.75 -21.35 -14.41
CA VAL A 111 -11.51 -20.09 -14.37
C VAL A 111 -10.66 -18.96 -14.95
N ARG A 112 -11.20 -18.21 -15.91
CA ARG A 112 -10.63 -16.96 -16.41
C ARG A 112 -11.46 -15.78 -15.94
N CYS A 113 -10.80 -14.79 -15.34
CA CYS A 113 -11.38 -13.53 -14.89
C CYS A 113 -10.89 -12.41 -15.81
N TYR A 114 -11.76 -11.97 -16.71
CA TYR A 114 -11.47 -10.91 -17.68
C TYR A 114 -11.78 -9.55 -17.07
N TYR A 115 -10.81 -8.64 -17.14
CA TYR A 115 -10.94 -7.27 -16.64
C TYR A 115 -10.90 -6.24 -17.77
N GLY A 116 -11.55 -5.10 -17.55
CA GLY A 116 -11.49 -3.96 -18.46
C GLY A 116 -12.24 -4.12 -19.79
N LEU A 117 -12.95 -5.24 -20.02
CA LEU A 117 -13.63 -5.55 -21.29
C LEU A 117 -12.73 -5.59 -22.54
N GLN A 118 -11.40 -5.56 -22.37
CA GLN A 118 -10.44 -5.54 -23.48
C GLN A 118 -9.88 -6.92 -23.85
N GLY A 119 -10.21 -7.95 -23.08
CA GLY A 119 -9.75 -9.33 -23.30
C GLY A 119 -8.57 -9.75 -22.41
N ASP A 120 -8.01 -8.83 -21.63
CA ASP A 120 -7.02 -9.14 -20.60
C ASP A 120 -7.67 -9.97 -19.49
N PHE A 121 -6.97 -11.00 -18.99
CA PHE A 121 -7.49 -11.87 -17.94
C PHE A 121 -6.42 -12.40 -16.98
N THR A 122 -6.85 -12.69 -15.75
CA THR A 122 -6.14 -13.61 -14.85
C THR A 122 -6.80 -14.98 -14.90
N GLN A 123 -6.05 -16.03 -14.55
CA GLN A 123 -6.55 -17.40 -14.55
C GLN A 123 -6.21 -18.09 -13.23
N PHE A 124 -7.15 -18.89 -12.72
CA PHE A 124 -6.94 -19.79 -11.59
C PHE A 124 -7.66 -21.13 -11.82
N SER A 125 -7.37 -22.12 -10.98
CA SER A 125 -8.01 -23.45 -11.01
C SER A 125 -8.88 -23.63 -9.78
N LEU A 126 -10.00 -24.35 -9.92
CA LEU A 126 -10.87 -24.78 -8.82
C LEU A 126 -10.30 -25.97 -8.01
N GLY A 127 -9.12 -26.46 -8.38
CA GLY A 127 -8.43 -27.55 -7.67
C GLY A 127 -8.65 -28.93 -8.29
N ARG A 128 -8.01 -29.95 -7.71
CA ARG A 128 -7.93 -31.31 -8.26
C ARG A 128 -9.29 -32.01 -8.40
N GLU A 129 -10.21 -31.73 -7.48
CA GLU A 129 -11.54 -32.35 -7.51
C GLU A 129 -12.34 -31.89 -8.73
N ALA A 130 -12.26 -30.61 -9.08
CA ALA A 130 -12.88 -30.07 -10.29
C ALA A 130 -12.22 -30.62 -11.57
N GLU A 131 -10.91 -30.89 -11.54
CA GLU A 131 -10.19 -31.51 -12.67
C GLU A 131 -10.58 -32.99 -12.86
N GLU A 132 -10.82 -33.73 -11.76
CA GLU A 132 -11.17 -35.15 -11.78
C GLU A 132 -12.63 -35.40 -12.18
N PHE A 133 -13.57 -34.67 -11.59
CA PHE A 133 -15.01 -34.88 -11.81
C PHE A 133 -15.59 -33.94 -12.89
N GLY A 134 -14.95 -32.80 -13.13
CA GLY A 134 -15.46 -31.77 -14.02
C GLY A 134 -16.57 -30.92 -13.40
N VAL A 135 -16.64 -29.67 -13.84
CA VAL A 135 -17.66 -28.70 -13.44
C VAL A 135 -18.96 -28.96 -14.19
N GLN A 136 -20.08 -29.03 -13.45
CA GLN A 136 -21.42 -29.13 -14.02
C GLN A 136 -22.02 -27.74 -14.28
N SER A 137 -21.98 -26.85 -13.28
CA SER A 137 -22.50 -25.47 -13.39
C SER A 137 -21.94 -24.55 -12.30
N CYS A 138 -22.15 -23.24 -12.43
CA CYS A 138 -21.68 -22.25 -11.45
C CYS A 138 -22.75 -21.22 -11.05
N ARG A 139 -22.55 -20.61 -9.88
CA ARG A 139 -23.27 -19.41 -9.41
C ARG A 139 -22.25 -18.37 -8.96
N PHE A 140 -22.51 -17.12 -9.31
CA PHE A 140 -21.61 -15.99 -9.06
C PHE A 140 -22.31 -14.98 -8.15
N TYR A 141 -21.54 -14.33 -7.30
CA TYR A 141 -21.94 -13.18 -6.50
C TYR A 141 -20.82 -12.14 -6.56
N ASP A 142 -21.05 -10.98 -5.93
CA ASP A 142 -20.28 -9.75 -6.06
C ASP A 142 -18.75 -9.96 -6.16
N HIS A 143 -18.19 -10.78 -5.28
CA HIS A 143 -16.75 -10.99 -5.13
C HIS A 143 -16.31 -12.46 -5.26
N GLY A 144 -17.24 -13.40 -5.45
CA GLY A 144 -16.91 -14.82 -5.41
C GLY A 144 -17.93 -15.70 -6.13
N MET A 145 -17.65 -17.00 -6.15
CA MET A 145 -18.45 -17.98 -6.88
C MET A 145 -18.49 -19.33 -6.17
N VAL A 146 -19.49 -20.13 -6.53
CA VAL A 146 -19.57 -21.55 -6.19
C VAL A 146 -19.72 -22.34 -7.48
N ALA A 147 -19.01 -23.47 -7.58
CA ALA A 147 -19.10 -24.42 -8.67
C ALA A 147 -19.65 -25.75 -8.15
N LEU A 148 -20.68 -26.27 -8.81
CA LEU A 148 -21.20 -27.62 -8.62
C LEU A 148 -20.48 -28.55 -9.60
N LEU A 149 -19.88 -29.61 -9.08
CA LEU A 149 -19.20 -30.65 -9.86
C LEU A 149 -20.16 -31.78 -10.22
N THR A 150 -19.79 -32.63 -11.19
CA THR A 150 -20.66 -33.73 -11.65
C THR A 150 -20.92 -34.82 -10.61
N ASN A 151 -20.10 -34.89 -9.56
CA ASN A 151 -20.26 -35.78 -8.42
C ASN A 151 -21.04 -35.13 -7.25
N ASN A 152 -21.70 -33.99 -7.50
CA ASN A 152 -22.38 -33.12 -6.52
C ASN A 152 -21.48 -32.36 -5.54
N SER A 153 -20.16 -32.51 -5.56
CA SER A 153 -19.28 -31.70 -4.72
C SER A 153 -19.40 -30.21 -5.08
N LEU A 154 -19.26 -29.36 -4.07
CA LEU A 154 -19.35 -27.90 -4.22
C LEU A 154 -18.00 -27.25 -3.88
N ILE A 155 -17.47 -26.48 -4.82
CA ILE A 155 -16.23 -25.71 -4.63
C ILE A 155 -16.55 -24.23 -4.58
N THR A 156 -16.19 -23.55 -3.50
CA THR A 156 -16.35 -22.11 -3.31
C THR A 156 -15.04 -21.35 -3.51
N VAL A 157 -15.14 -20.15 -4.09
CA VAL A 157 -14.06 -19.16 -4.18
C VAL A 157 -14.61 -17.84 -3.67
N SER A 158 -14.06 -17.33 -2.56
CA SER A 158 -14.60 -16.16 -1.88
C SER A 158 -14.13 -14.80 -2.41
N SER A 159 -13.06 -14.78 -3.21
CA SER A 159 -12.47 -13.58 -3.82
C SER A 159 -11.93 -13.90 -5.21
N TYR A 160 -12.24 -13.07 -6.20
CA TYR A 160 -11.67 -13.18 -7.54
C TYR A 160 -10.23 -12.63 -7.63
N ASP A 161 -9.86 -11.68 -6.77
CA ASP A 161 -8.53 -11.07 -6.78
C ASP A 161 -7.50 -11.95 -6.04
N GLU A 162 -7.92 -12.64 -4.97
CA GLU A 162 -7.14 -13.66 -4.26
C GLU A 162 -7.88 -15.01 -4.24
N PRO A 163 -7.93 -15.73 -5.38
CA PRO A 163 -8.71 -16.95 -5.49
C PRO A 163 -8.14 -18.07 -4.62
N ARG A 164 -8.96 -18.55 -3.69
CA ARG A 164 -8.65 -19.68 -2.81
C ARG A 164 -9.81 -20.69 -2.83
N PRO A 165 -9.81 -21.64 -3.77
CA PRO A 165 -10.84 -22.67 -3.87
C PRO A 165 -10.89 -23.53 -2.60
N LYS A 166 -12.09 -23.79 -2.10
CA LYS A 166 -12.35 -24.66 -0.95
C LYS A 166 -13.59 -25.51 -1.22
N ALA A 167 -13.58 -26.77 -0.80
CA ALA A 167 -14.78 -27.58 -0.78
C ALA A 167 -15.74 -27.10 0.33
N LEU A 168 -17.03 -27.11 0.03
CA LEU A 168 -18.09 -27.02 1.04
C LEU A 168 -18.39 -28.42 1.61
N ALA A 169 -19.27 -28.50 2.61
CA ALA A 169 -19.71 -29.78 3.16
C ALA A 169 -20.32 -30.68 2.07
N ALA A 170 -20.10 -31.99 2.18
CA ALA A 170 -20.56 -32.94 1.17
C ALA A 170 -22.11 -33.05 1.20
N PRO A 171 -22.80 -32.79 0.07
CA PRO A 171 -24.24 -33.03 -0.01
C PRO A 171 -24.55 -34.54 -0.08
N PRO A 172 -25.80 -34.93 0.20
CA PRO A 172 -26.22 -36.33 0.06
C PRO A 172 -26.21 -36.82 -1.39
N GLU A 173 -26.20 -38.14 -1.57
CA GLU A 173 -26.35 -38.78 -2.88
C GLU A 173 -27.74 -38.49 -3.48
N GLY A 174 -27.80 -38.22 -4.78
CA GLY A 174 -29.03 -37.97 -5.51
C GLY A 174 -28.84 -37.05 -6.71
N GLU A 175 -29.88 -36.92 -7.54
CA GLU A 175 -29.87 -35.95 -8.63
C GLU A 175 -30.12 -34.54 -8.07
N VAL A 176 -29.23 -33.59 -8.36
CA VAL A 176 -29.45 -32.18 -8.09
C VAL A 176 -30.31 -31.60 -9.21
N HIS A 177 -31.60 -31.44 -8.95
CA HIS A 177 -32.56 -30.93 -9.95
C HIS A 177 -32.40 -29.44 -10.21
N ALA A 178 -32.06 -28.67 -9.18
CA ALA A 178 -31.82 -27.24 -9.25
C ALA A 178 -30.99 -26.78 -8.06
N TRP A 179 -30.25 -25.68 -8.21
CA TRP A 179 -29.50 -25.10 -7.11
C TRP A 179 -29.23 -23.61 -7.29
N THR A 180 -29.00 -22.93 -6.17
CA THR A 180 -28.58 -21.53 -6.10
C THR A 180 -27.76 -21.26 -4.83
N ILE A 181 -27.38 -20.02 -4.58
CA ILE A 181 -26.61 -19.61 -3.41
C ILE A 181 -27.27 -18.46 -2.66
N ILE A 182 -27.00 -18.37 -1.36
CA ILE A 182 -27.19 -17.17 -0.55
C ILE A 182 -25.81 -16.53 -0.36
N PRO A 183 -25.58 -15.32 -0.90
CA PRO A 183 -24.29 -14.65 -0.77
C PRO A 183 -23.89 -14.42 0.71
N PRO A 184 -22.57 -14.40 1.03
CA PRO A 184 -22.09 -14.21 2.39
C PRO A 184 -22.62 -12.96 3.10
N SER A 185 -22.92 -11.89 2.36
CA SER A 185 -23.48 -10.64 2.87
C SER A 185 -24.88 -10.78 3.50
N PHE A 186 -25.58 -11.89 3.24
CA PHE A 186 -26.93 -12.14 3.72
C PHE A 186 -27.04 -13.34 4.66
N THR A 187 -25.92 -14.00 4.98
CA THR A 187 -25.88 -15.15 5.91
C THR A 187 -25.41 -14.71 7.29
N LEU A 188 -25.81 -15.43 8.33
CA LEU A 188 -25.35 -15.17 9.69
C LEU A 188 -23.89 -15.60 9.89
N SER A 189 -23.44 -16.63 9.16
CA SER A 189 -22.08 -17.17 9.21
C SER A 189 -21.05 -16.30 8.49
N LEU A 190 -21.50 -15.34 7.66
CA LEU A 190 -20.67 -14.58 6.72
C LEU A 190 -19.91 -15.50 5.75
N THR A 191 -20.48 -16.68 5.47
CA THR A 191 -19.99 -17.63 4.47
C THR A 191 -21.08 -17.87 3.43
N VAL A 192 -20.71 -18.36 2.25
CA VAL A 192 -21.71 -18.65 1.22
C VAL A 192 -22.46 -19.94 1.60
N GLU A 193 -23.78 -19.91 1.48
CA GLU A 193 -24.65 -21.07 1.67
C GLU A 193 -25.19 -21.49 0.30
N ALA A 194 -25.08 -22.77 -0.06
CA ALA A 194 -25.63 -23.34 -1.29
C ALA A 194 -26.96 -24.05 -0.99
N LEU A 195 -27.98 -23.77 -1.80
CA LEU A 195 -29.31 -24.39 -1.72
C LEU A 195 -29.43 -25.41 -2.85
N LEU A 196 -29.58 -26.70 -2.54
CA LEU A 196 -29.72 -27.77 -3.54
C LEU A 196 -31.09 -28.45 -3.43
N SER A 197 -31.81 -28.58 -4.54
CA SER A 197 -32.97 -29.46 -4.62
C SER A 197 -32.53 -30.87 -4.96
N ILE A 198 -32.67 -31.77 -3.99
CA ILE A 198 -32.43 -33.21 -4.13
C ILE A 198 -33.67 -33.94 -3.61
N GLY A 199 -34.25 -34.82 -4.41
CA GLY A 199 -35.49 -35.50 -4.04
C GLY A 199 -36.66 -34.52 -3.86
N LYS A 200 -37.33 -34.54 -2.70
CA LYS A 200 -38.52 -33.69 -2.44
C LYS A 200 -38.27 -32.49 -1.53
N THR A 201 -37.01 -32.16 -1.26
CA THR A 201 -36.61 -31.16 -0.27
C THR A 201 -35.49 -30.25 -0.79
N ILE A 202 -35.08 -29.29 0.05
CA ILE A 202 -33.91 -28.44 -0.14
C ILE A 202 -32.87 -28.78 0.92
N TYR A 203 -31.64 -29.02 0.48
CA TYR A 203 -30.46 -29.08 1.34
C TYR A 203 -29.75 -27.73 1.35
N VAL A 204 -29.40 -27.25 2.53
CA VAL A 204 -28.56 -26.06 2.72
C VAL A 204 -27.16 -26.54 3.08
N VAL A 205 -26.19 -26.18 2.26
CA VAL A 205 -24.79 -26.61 2.40
C VAL A 205 -23.92 -25.39 2.65
N ASP A 206 -23.19 -25.39 3.76
CA ASP A 206 -22.19 -24.38 4.07
C ASP A 206 -20.78 -25.00 4.14
N ALA A 207 -19.82 -24.27 4.71
CA ALA A 207 -18.43 -24.75 4.81
C ALA A 207 -18.25 -25.94 5.78
N THR A 208 -19.21 -26.19 6.67
CA THR A 208 -19.12 -27.12 7.79
C THR A 208 -20.16 -28.23 7.73
N ASP A 209 -21.41 -27.90 7.43
CA ASP A 209 -22.56 -28.78 7.55
C ASP A 209 -23.44 -28.77 6.29
N CYS A 210 -24.22 -29.85 6.13
CA CYS A 210 -25.27 -29.99 5.15
C CYS A 210 -26.57 -30.35 5.87
N GLU A 211 -27.55 -29.45 5.82
CA GLU A 211 -28.83 -29.59 6.55
C GLU A 211 -30.00 -29.77 5.58
N ASP A 212 -30.84 -30.77 5.86
CA ASP A 212 -32.14 -30.94 5.19
C ASP A 212 -33.18 -29.98 5.78
N ARG A 213 -33.96 -29.32 4.93
CA ARG A 213 -35.07 -28.44 5.33
C ARG A 213 -36.43 -29.12 5.40
N PHE A 214 -36.51 -30.41 5.09
CA PHE A 214 -37.70 -31.28 5.23
C PHE A 214 -38.98 -30.70 4.62
N LEU A 215 -38.90 -30.14 3.40
CA LEU A 215 -40.05 -29.47 2.76
C LEU A 215 -41.10 -30.45 2.21
N ASP A 216 -40.70 -31.63 1.75
CA ASP A 216 -41.55 -32.70 1.19
C ASP A 216 -42.51 -32.30 0.05
N ILE A 217 -42.23 -31.20 -0.67
CA ILE A 217 -43.06 -30.67 -1.77
C ILE A 217 -42.30 -30.53 -3.11
N GLY A 218 -41.04 -30.99 -3.18
CA GLY A 218 -40.25 -31.03 -4.41
C GLY A 218 -40.53 -32.29 -5.27
N PRO A 219 -39.68 -32.56 -6.29
CA PRO A 219 -38.46 -31.85 -6.65
C PRO A 219 -38.70 -30.46 -7.24
N PHE A 220 -37.73 -29.56 -7.04
CA PHE A 220 -37.77 -28.22 -7.60
C PHE A 220 -36.87 -28.14 -8.82
N SER A 221 -37.41 -27.66 -9.94
CA SER A 221 -36.65 -27.44 -11.18
C SER A 221 -35.93 -26.09 -11.18
N HIS A 222 -36.38 -25.13 -10.37
CA HIS A 222 -35.76 -23.82 -10.25
C HIS A 222 -35.76 -23.33 -8.81
N ILE A 223 -34.67 -22.65 -8.42
CA ILE A 223 -34.50 -22.02 -7.10
C ILE A 223 -33.90 -20.63 -7.33
N SER A 224 -34.49 -19.60 -6.72
CA SER A 224 -33.93 -18.25 -6.72
C SER A 224 -34.09 -17.59 -5.36
N VAL A 225 -33.04 -16.91 -4.89
CA VAL A 225 -33.05 -16.15 -3.63
C VAL A 225 -33.32 -14.67 -3.95
N SER A 226 -34.06 -13.99 -3.08
CA SER A 226 -34.37 -12.57 -3.24
C SER A 226 -33.11 -11.71 -3.11
N PRO A 227 -33.04 -10.52 -3.74
CA PRO A 227 -31.85 -9.65 -3.70
C PRO A 227 -31.39 -9.24 -2.29
N ASN A 228 -32.29 -9.25 -1.30
CA ASN A 228 -31.98 -9.00 0.11
C ASN A 228 -31.66 -10.26 0.94
N GLY A 229 -31.65 -11.44 0.32
CA GLY A 229 -31.38 -12.73 0.94
C GLY A 229 -32.45 -13.26 1.90
N LYS A 230 -33.62 -12.61 2.02
CA LYS A 230 -34.64 -12.95 3.02
C LYS A 230 -35.65 -14.01 2.55
N PHE A 231 -35.79 -14.22 1.25
CA PHE A 231 -36.80 -15.10 0.68
C PHE A 231 -36.20 -16.01 -0.40
N ALA A 232 -36.79 -17.19 -0.56
CA ALA A 232 -36.48 -18.14 -1.62
C ALA A 232 -37.75 -18.44 -2.43
N ALA A 233 -37.62 -18.36 -3.75
CA ALA A 233 -38.62 -18.80 -4.71
C ALA A 233 -38.23 -20.20 -5.20
N LEU A 234 -39.12 -21.17 -5.06
CA LEU A 234 -38.93 -22.56 -5.46
C LEU A 234 -40.01 -22.94 -6.49
N TYR A 235 -39.62 -23.37 -7.67
CA TYR A 235 -40.57 -23.85 -8.68
C TYR A 235 -40.53 -25.38 -8.74
N ALA A 236 -41.63 -26.03 -8.37
CA ALA A 236 -41.77 -27.47 -8.36
C ALA A 236 -42.13 -28.01 -9.76
N VAL A 237 -41.75 -29.25 -10.03
CA VAL A 237 -42.01 -29.91 -11.32
C VAL A 237 -43.50 -30.13 -11.62
N ASP A 238 -44.36 -29.99 -10.61
CA ASP A 238 -45.82 -30.05 -10.75
C ASP A 238 -46.46 -28.73 -11.25
N GLY A 239 -45.63 -27.72 -11.54
CA GLY A 239 -46.06 -26.44 -12.09
C GLY A 239 -46.32 -25.35 -11.04
N LYS A 240 -46.01 -25.61 -9.77
CA LYS A 240 -46.24 -24.67 -8.67
C LYS A 240 -44.99 -23.89 -8.27
N ALA A 241 -45.14 -22.58 -8.11
CA ALA A 241 -44.15 -21.71 -7.50
C ALA A 241 -44.47 -21.50 -6.02
N HIS A 242 -43.46 -21.61 -5.16
CA HIS A 242 -43.53 -21.41 -3.73
C HIS A 242 -42.61 -20.26 -3.34
N VAL A 243 -43.11 -19.31 -2.55
CA VAL A 243 -42.27 -18.32 -1.88
C VAL A 243 -42.17 -18.68 -0.40
N ILE A 244 -40.95 -18.85 0.08
CA ILE A 244 -40.64 -19.26 1.46
C ILE A 244 -39.60 -18.27 2.03
N THR A 245 -39.57 -18.09 3.34
CA THR A 245 -38.45 -17.41 4.00
C THR A 245 -37.14 -18.16 3.76
N ALA A 246 -36.01 -17.46 3.67
CA ALA A 246 -34.71 -18.06 3.37
C ALA A 246 -34.20 -19.00 4.48
N ASP A 247 -34.72 -18.88 5.70
CA ASP A 247 -34.50 -19.84 6.80
C ASP A 247 -35.39 -21.10 6.70
N PHE A 248 -36.25 -21.16 5.67
CA PHE A 248 -37.22 -22.22 5.38
C PHE A 248 -38.24 -22.50 6.50
N GLN A 249 -38.43 -21.55 7.44
CA GLN A 249 -39.37 -21.72 8.55
C GLN A 249 -40.82 -21.41 8.18
N SER A 250 -41.03 -20.49 7.23
CA SER A 250 -42.36 -20.00 6.89
C SER A 250 -42.58 -19.97 5.39
N ARG A 251 -43.65 -20.65 4.96
CA ARG A 251 -44.13 -20.61 3.59
C ARG A 251 -45.13 -19.48 3.42
N LEU A 252 -44.80 -18.53 2.55
CA LEU A 252 -45.52 -17.26 2.41
C LEU A 252 -46.60 -17.32 1.33
N SER A 253 -46.32 -17.95 0.18
CA SER A 253 -47.29 -18.07 -0.91
C SER A 253 -47.13 -19.34 -1.76
N GLU A 254 -48.21 -19.73 -2.44
CA GLU A 254 -48.25 -20.71 -3.53
C GLU A 254 -48.86 -20.04 -4.75
N HIS A 255 -48.26 -20.25 -5.91
CA HIS A 255 -48.83 -19.88 -7.21
C HIS A 255 -48.83 -21.10 -8.13
N ASP A 256 -50.00 -21.45 -8.63
CA ASP A 256 -50.16 -22.49 -9.64
C ASP A 256 -50.10 -21.82 -11.02
N SER A 257 -49.01 -22.07 -11.76
CA SER A 257 -48.83 -21.51 -13.11
C SER A 257 -49.77 -22.12 -14.14
N LYS A 258 -50.42 -23.25 -13.82
CA LYS A 258 -51.26 -24.06 -14.72
C LYS A 258 -50.53 -24.53 -15.98
N SER A 259 -49.20 -24.42 -16.01
CA SER A 259 -48.35 -24.87 -17.11
C SER A 259 -47.78 -26.25 -16.79
N GLN A 260 -47.73 -27.11 -17.82
CA GLN A 260 -46.99 -28.37 -17.76
C GLN A 260 -45.56 -28.22 -18.31
N ILE A 261 -45.25 -27.04 -18.85
CA ILE A 261 -43.94 -26.72 -19.41
C ILE A 261 -43.12 -26.06 -18.31
N THR A 262 -41.94 -26.59 -18.04
CA THR A 262 -41.02 -25.98 -17.08
C THR A 262 -40.56 -24.61 -17.59
N PRO A 263 -40.59 -23.55 -16.75
CA PRO A 263 -40.10 -22.24 -17.14
C PRO A 263 -38.61 -22.28 -17.48
N THR A 264 -38.16 -21.31 -18.27
CA THR A 264 -36.74 -21.10 -18.59
C THR A 264 -36.05 -20.32 -17.47
N TYR A 265 -36.78 -19.39 -16.84
CA TYR A 265 -36.26 -18.54 -15.77
C TYR A 265 -37.23 -18.43 -14.60
N LEU A 266 -36.65 -18.44 -13.40
CA LEU A 266 -37.29 -18.05 -12.14
C LEU A 266 -36.39 -17.01 -11.48
N GLN A 267 -36.80 -15.75 -11.47
CA GLN A 267 -35.99 -14.64 -10.98
C GLN A 267 -36.81 -13.69 -10.12
N TRP A 268 -36.17 -12.95 -9.22
CA TRP A 268 -36.87 -11.94 -8.42
C TRP A 268 -36.93 -10.61 -9.15
N CYS A 269 -38.08 -9.93 -9.06
CA CYS A 269 -38.25 -8.55 -9.52
C CYS A 269 -38.32 -7.64 -8.29
N GLY A 270 -37.17 -7.07 -7.93
CA GLY A 270 -36.97 -6.46 -6.61
C GLY A 270 -37.09 -7.51 -5.51
N ASN A 271 -37.69 -7.15 -4.36
CA ASN A 271 -37.89 -8.08 -3.24
C ASN A 271 -39.37 -8.48 -3.05
N ASP A 272 -40.25 -8.02 -3.93
CA ASP A 272 -41.70 -8.06 -3.71
C ASP A 272 -42.44 -9.08 -4.59
N ALA A 273 -41.85 -9.48 -5.73
CA ALA A 273 -42.47 -10.44 -6.65
C ALA A 273 -41.45 -11.34 -7.34
N VAL A 274 -41.95 -12.45 -7.85
CA VAL A 274 -41.19 -13.46 -8.60
C VAL A 274 -41.61 -13.41 -10.06
N VAL A 275 -40.63 -13.33 -10.95
CA VAL A 275 -40.76 -13.45 -12.40
C VAL A 275 -40.58 -14.91 -12.79
N ILE A 276 -41.58 -15.46 -13.46
CA ILE A 276 -41.56 -16.78 -14.08
C ILE A 276 -41.64 -16.55 -15.59
N ALA A 277 -40.60 -16.95 -16.34
CA ALA A 277 -40.55 -16.73 -17.78
C ALA A 277 -40.42 -18.05 -18.54
N TRP A 278 -41.23 -18.21 -19.58
CA TRP A 278 -41.14 -19.24 -20.60
C TRP A 278 -40.44 -18.66 -21.83
N GLU A 279 -40.64 -19.24 -23.02
CA GLU A 279 -39.99 -18.74 -24.24
C GLU A 279 -40.46 -17.31 -24.56
N ASP A 280 -41.76 -17.10 -24.75
CA ASP A 280 -42.36 -15.83 -25.18
C ASP A 280 -43.29 -15.17 -24.14
N GLU A 281 -43.53 -15.82 -23.00
CA GLU A 281 -44.39 -15.32 -21.93
C GLU A 281 -43.60 -15.08 -20.63
N VAL A 282 -43.76 -13.89 -20.05
CA VAL A 282 -43.15 -13.48 -18.78
C VAL A 282 -44.24 -13.10 -17.79
N ASN A 283 -44.33 -13.85 -16.69
CA ASN A 283 -45.33 -13.65 -15.64
C ASN A 283 -44.68 -13.09 -14.38
N VAL A 284 -45.19 -11.96 -13.88
CA VAL A 284 -44.86 -11.42 -12.56
C VAL A 284 -45.88 -11.92 -11.57
N VAL A 285 -45.42 -12.60 -10.52
CA VAL A 285 -46.26 -13.18 -9.48
C VAL A 285 -45.92 -12.53 -8.15
N GLY A 286 -46.88 -11.78 -7.62
CA GLY A 286 -46.81 -11.19 -6.29
C GLY A 286 -47.45 -12.08 -5.22
N PRO A 287 -47.55 -11.56 -3.98
CA PRO A 287 -48.25 -12.24 -2.89
C PRO A 287 -49.72 -12.57 -3.25
N ASN A 288 -50.28 -13.58 -2.58
CA ASN A 288 -51.68 -13.99 -2.72
C ASN A 288 -52.10 -14.40 -4.15
N ASN A 289 -51.18 -14.97 -4.94
CA ASN A 289 -51.47 -15.48 -6.29
C ASN A 289 -51.90 -14.38 -7.30
N ALA A 290 -51.62 -13.11 -7.00
CA ALA A 290 -51.82 -12.03 -7.94
C ALA A 290 -50.68 -12.00 -8.96
N GLY A 291 -50.98 -11.73 -10.23
CA GLY A 291 -49.96 -11.65 -11.25
C GLY A 291 -50.36 -10.84 -12.46
N ALA A 292 -49.35 -10.52 -13.26
CA ALA A 292 -49.45 -9.86 -14.55
C ALA A 292 -48.60 -10.62 -15.57
N SER A 293 -49.04 -10.64 -16.83
CA SER A 293 -48.41 -11.39 -17.92
C SER A 293 -47.98 -10.45 -19.04
N TYR A 294 -46.78 -10.66 -19.55
CA TYR A 294 -46.21 -9.92 -20.68
C TYR A 294 -45.80 -10.89 -21.77
N VAL A 295 -46.29 -10.67 -22.99
CA VAL A 295 -46.00 -11.50 -24.16
C VAL A 295 -45.01 -10.79 -25.07
N TYR A 296 -44.07 -11.54 -25.63
CA TYR A 296 -42.99 -11.05 -26.49
C TYR A 296 -43.01 -11.73 -27.87
N GLU A 297 -42.49 -11.02 -28.86
CA GLU A 297 -42.21 -11.59 -30.17
C GLU A 297 -40.83 -12.26 -30.14
N GLY A 298 -40.80 -13.54 -29.78
CA GLY A 298 -39.58 -14.35 -29.68
C GLY A 298 -39.13 -14.64 -28.25
N ARG A 299 -37.99 -15.33 -28.12
CA ARG A 299 -37.49 -15.79 -26.82
C ARG A 299 -37.01 -14.63 -25.94
N VAL A 300 -37.39 -14.66 -24.67
CA VAL A 300 -36.95 -13.68 -23.68
C VAL A 300 -35.85 -14.26 -22.80
N HIS A 301 -34.76 -13.52 -22.68
CA HIS A 301 -33.71 -13.76 -21.70
C HIS A 301 -33.90 -12.84 -20.49
N VAL A 302 -33.99 -13.43 -19.29
CA VAL A 302 -34.18 -12.69 -18.04
C VAL A 302 -32.84 -12.49 -17.35
N ILE A 303 -32.45 -11.24 -17.15
CA ILE A 303 -31.22 -10.85 -16.45
C ILE A 303 -31.65 -10.16 -15.14
N PRO A 304 -31.35 -10.75 -13.97
CA PRO A 304 -31.74 -10.15 -12.70
C PRO A 304 -30.86 -8.94 -12.36
N ASP A 305 -31.48 -7.90 -11.81
CA ASP A 305 -30.85 -6.76 -11.17
C ASP A 305 -31.45 -6.58 -9.76
N HIS A 306 -30.88 -5.71 -8.93
CA HIS A 306 -31.32 -5.57 -7.54
C HIS A 306 -32.78 -5.09 -7.41
N ASP A 307 -33.20 -4.17 -8.27
CA ASP A 307 -34.46 -3.43 -8.22
C ASP A 307 -35.49 -3.87 -9.29
N GLY A 308 -35.16 -4.89 -10.06
CA GLY A 308 -36.01 -5.40 -11.14
C GLY A 308 -35.30 -6.44 -11.99
N VAL A 309 -35.84 -6.71 -13.17
CA VAL A 309 -35.24 -7.60 -14.16
C VAL A 309 -35.14 -6.90 -15.51
N ARG A 310 -34.01 -7.10 -16.20
CA ARG A 310 -33.89 -6.78 -17.63
C ARG A 310 -34.39 -7.96 -18.45
N LEU A 311 -35.25 -7.67 -19.41
CA LEU A 311 -35.83 -8.62 -20.35
C LEU A 311 -35.26 -8.31 -21.72
N LEU A 312 -34.43 -9.23 -22.21
CA LEU A 312 -33.69 -9.08 -23.46
C LEU A 312 -34.24 -10.03 -24.52
N THR A 313 -34.59 -9.48 -25.67
CA THR A 313 -34.84 -10.24 -26.91
C THR A 313 -33.90 -9.75 -28.00
N ASN A 314 -34.02 -10.32 -29.20
CA ASN A 314 -33.32 -9.82 -30.39
C ASN A 314 -33.65 -8.35 -30.70
N GLU A 315 -34.88 -7.92 -30.42
CA GLU A 315 -35.40 -6.63 -30.83
C GLU A 315 -35.42 -5.59 -29.71
N VAL A 316 -35.63 -6.00 -28.45
CA VAL A 316 -35.86 -5.06 -27.34
C VAL A 316 -35.11 -5.43 -26.07
N CYS A 317 -34.78 -4.41 -25.29
CA CYS A 317 -34.31 -4.52 -23.91
C CYS A 317 -35.29 -3.72 -23.07
N ASP A 318 -36.12 -4.43 -22.33
CA ASP A 318 -37.07 -3.85 -21.40
C ASP A 318 -36.55 -3.99 -19.97
N PHE A 319 -36.93 -3.05 -19.10
CA PHE A 319 -36.72 -3.14 -17.66
C PHE A 319 -38.06 -3.26 -16.95
N LEU A 320 -38.24 -4.37 -16.24
CA LEU A 320 -39.44 -4.67 -15.47
C LEU A 320 -39.12 -4.51 -13.99
N GLN A 321 -39.86 -3.62 -13.34
CA GLN A 321 -39.66 -3.30 -11.92
C GLN A 321 -41.00 -3.05 -11.23
N LYS A 322 -41.02 -3.16 -9.91
CA LYS A 322 -42.08 -2.57 -9.10
C LYS A 322 -42.08 -1.05 -9.33
N VAL A 323 -43.27 -0.45 -9.43
CA VAL A 323 -43.43 1.00 -9.46
C VAL A 323 -42.97 1.53 -8.10
N PRO A 324 -41.98 2.43 -8.03
CA PRO A 324 -41.50 2.97 -6.77
C PRO A 324 -42.61 3.73 -6.04
N ASP A 325 -42.62 3.66 -4.71
CA ASP A 325 -43.73 4.19 -3.91
C ASP A 325 -43.94 5.70 -4.13
N VAL A 326 -42.86 6.48 -4.30
CA VAL A 326 -42.93 7.91 -4.65
C VAL A 326 -43.50 8.16 -6.05
N THR A 327 -43.25 7.26 -7.00
CA THR A 327 -43.80 7.34 -8.35
C THR A 327 -45.29 7.00 -8.34
N ASP A 328 -45.70 5.98 -7.57
CA ASP A 328 -47.11 5.65 -7.33
C ASP A 328 -47.85 6.83 -6.70
N GLU A 329 -47.26 7.44 -5.68
CA GLU A 329 -47.86 8.58 -4.99
C GLU A 329 -48.14 9.76 -5.93
N VAL A 330 -47.24 10.04 -6.88
CA VAL A 330 -47.38 11.16 -7.81
C VAL A 330 -48.32 10.86 -8.99
N PHE A 331 -48.20 9.68 -9.60
CA PHE A 331 -48.86 9.43 -10.89
C PHE A 331 -50.09 8.51 -10.83
N ARG A 332 -50.31 7.78 -9.73
CA ARG A 332 -51.42 6.82 -9.65
C ARG A 332 -52.75 7.51 -9.94
N TYR A 333 -53.53 6.93 -10.84
CA TYR A 333 -54.83 7.48 -11.23
C TYR A 333 -55.75 7.66 -10.01
N GLY A 334 -56.30 8.86 -9.84
CA GLY A 334 -57.20 9.21 -8.73
C GLY A 334 -56.51 9.39 -7.38
N THR A 335 -55.18 9.49 -7.34
CA THR A 335 -54.47 9.88 -6.12
C THR A 335 -54.72 11.36 -5.80
N GLU A 336 -54.93 11.67 -4.52
CA GLU A 336 -55.06 13.05 -4.00
C GLU A 336 -53.84 13.42 -3.13
N SER A 337 -52.69 12.80 -3.41
CA SER A 337 -51.46 13.06 -2.67
C SER A 337 -51.00 14.52 -2.84
N PRO A 338 -50.32 15.11 -1.84
CA PRO A 338 -49.75 16.43 -1.98
C PRO A 338 -48.85 16.58 -3.21
N ALA A 339 -48.08 15.54 -3.55
CA ALA A 339 -47.17 15.54 -4.68
C ALA A 339 -47.89 15.50 -6.05
N SER A 340 -48.96 14.71 -6.18
CA SER A 340 -49.80 14.71 -7.38
C SER A 340 -50.51 16.05 -7.58
N VAL A 341 -51.01 16.67 -6.51
CA VAL A 341 -51.65 17.98 -6.58
C VAL A 341 -50.62 19.08 -6.92
N LEU A 342 -49.38 18.96 -6.45
CA LEU A 342 -48.28 19.86 -6.83
C LEU A 342 -47.94 19.75 -8.32
N LEU A 343 -47.96 18.53 -8.87
CA LEU A 343 -47.75 18.31 -10.30
C LEU A 343 -48.89 18.93 -11.14
N ASP A 344 -50.15 18.72 -10.76
CA ASP A 344 -51.30 19.39 -11.41
C ASP A 344 -51.21 20.91 -11.26
N ALA A 345 -50.77 21.44 -10.10
CA ALA A 345 -50.59 22.88 -9.91
C ALA A 345 -49.63 23.49 -10.95
N VAL A 346 -48.57 22.77 -11.34
CA VAL A 346 -47.66 23.21 -12.41
C VAL A 346 -48.31 23.12 -13.78
N GLU A 347 -49.09 22.08 -14.07
CA GLU A 347 -49.86 22.00 -15.31
C GLU A 347 -50.89 23.16 -15.42
N GLN A 348 -51.61 23.46 -14.34
CA GLN A 348 -52.52 24.61 -14.27
C GLN A 348 -51.77 25.93 -14.45
N LEU A 349 -50.57 26.07 -13.88
CA LEU A 349 -49.73 27.25 -14.05
C LEU A 349 -49.28 27.43 -15.51
N GLU A 350 -48.88 26.35 -16.18
CA GLU A 350 -48.55 26.36 -17.62
C GLU A 350 -49.75 26.77 -18.47
N ASN A 351 -50.96 26.35 -18.07
CA ASN A 351 -52.23 26.72 -18.69
C ASN A 351 -52.72 28.13 -18.31
N GLN A 352 -51.94 28.91 -17.55
CA GLN A 352 -52.31 30.25 -17.06
C GLN A 352 -53.61 30.28 -16.24
N SER A 353 -53.90 29.17 -15.55
CA SER A 353 -55.12 28.99 -14.75
C SER A 353 -54.89 29.44 -13.31
N PRO A 354 -55.83 30.20 -12.70
CA PRO A 354 -55.71 30.61 -11.29
C PRO A 354 -55.80 29.42 -10.33
N LYS A 355 -56.28 28.26 -10.79
CA LYS A 355 -56.35 27.01 -10.01
C LYS A 355 -54.98 26.55 -9.50
N ALA A 356 -53.89 27.00 -10.12
CA ALA A 356 -52.55 26.73 -9.62
C ALA A 356 -52.36 27.23 -8.18
N ASP A 357 -52.87 28.43 -7.83
CA ASP A 357 -52.78 28.96 -6.46
C ASP A 357 -53.70 28.19 -5.51
N ASP A 358 -54.92 27.86 -5.94
CA ASP A 358 -55.87 27.05 -5.16
C ASP A 358 -55.25 25.70 -4.76
N ASN A 359 -54.61 25.01 -5.71
CA ASN A 359 -53.92 23.74 -5.49
C ASN A 359 -52.76 23.89 -4.50
N ILE A 360 -51.97 24.97 -4.60
CA ILE A 360 -50.87 25.25 -3.67
C ILE A 360 -51.39 25.54 -2.26
N GLN A 361 -52.45 26.33 -2.11
CA GLN A 361 -53.04 26.59 -0.79
C GLN A 361 -53.60 25.30 -0.17
N LEU A 362 -54.19 24.40 -0.98
CA LEU A 362 -54.71 23.11 -0.54
C LEU A 362 -53.62 22.24 0.10
N ILE A 363 -52.44 22.18 -0.51
CA ILE A 363 -51.33 21.32 -0.04
C ILE A 363 -50.32 22.04 0.85
N ARG A 364 -50.51 23.33 1.13
CA ARG A 364 -49.57 24.17 1.88
C ARG A 364 -49.02 23.53 3.17
N PRO A 365 -49.82 22.81 3.99
CA PRO A 365 -49.31 22.14 5.19
C PRO A 365 -48.26 21.06 4.91
N ASN A 366 -48.35 20.38 3.75
CA ASN A 366 -47.51 19.23 3.37
C ASN A 366 -46.64 19.54 2.13
N LEU A 367 -46.44 20.82 1.82
CA LEU A 367 -45.77 21.22 0.57
C LEU A 367 -44.28 20.80 0.55
N VAL A 368 -43.62 20.72 1.70
CA VAL A 368 -42.24 20.22 1.80
C VAL A 368 -42.17 18.76 1.33
N GLU A 369 -43.02 17.90 1.89
CA GLU A 369 -43.13 16.48 1.50
C GLU A 369 -43.50 16.32 0.02
N ALA A 370 -44.42 17.16 -0.50
CA ALA A 370 -44.78 17.16 -1.91
C ALA A 370 -43.59 17.47 -2.83
N VAL A 371 -42.76 18.45 -2.46
CA VAL A 371 -41.54 18.82 -3.19
C VAL A 371 -40.55 17.66 -3.17
N ASP A 372 -40.27 17.12 -1.99
CA ASP A 372 -39.30 16.03 -1.81
C ASP A 372 -39.74 14.77 -2.58
N THR A 373 -41.03 14.45 -2.56
CA THR A 373 -41.62 13.32 -3.29
C THR A 373 -41.50 13.52 -4.81
N CYS A 374 -41.78 14.72 -5.33
CA CYS A 374 -41.57 15.05 -6.73
C CYS A 374 -40.09 14.94 -7.14
N VAL A 375 -39.16 15.39 -6.30
CA VAL A 375 -37.71 15.24 -6.53
C VAL A 375 -37.32 13.77 -6.59
N ALA A 376 -37.73 12.97 -5.61
CA ALA A 376 -37.44 11.54 -5.55
C ALA A 376 -38.04 10.78 -6.75
N ALA A 377 -39.32 11.04 -7.07
CA ALA A 377 -39.99 10.44 -8.23
C ALA A 377 -39.27 10.76 -9.55
N ALA A 378 -38.70 11.96 -9.69
CA ALA A 378 -37.93 12.32 -10.89
C ALA A 378 -36.74 11.39 -11.11
N GLY A 379 -36.06 10.95 -10.05
CA GLY A 379 -34.94 9.99 -10.11
C GLY A 379 -35.33 8.65 -10.71
N HIS A 380 -36.54 8.17 -10.42
CA HIS A 380 -37.03 6.89 -10.88
C HIS A 380 -37.56 6.91 -12.32
N GLU A 381 -37.79 8.08 -12.92
CA GLU A 381 -38.26 8.17 -14.30
C GLU A 381 -37.12 8.01 -15.31
N PHE A 382 -37.37 7.27 -16.39
CA PHE A 382 -36.47 7.16 -17.54
C PHE A 382 -36.79 8.20 -18.62
N ASN A 383 -38.05 8.65 -18.70
CA ASN A 383 -38.47 9.63 -19.69
C ASN A 383 -38.06 11.05 -19.27
N ILE A 384 -37.25 11.69 -20.10
CA ILE A 384 -36.72 13.05 -19.86
C ILE A 384 -37.84 14.09 -19.72
N HIS A 385 -38.97 13.91 -20.40
CA HIS A 385 -40.12 14.81 -20.27
C HIS A 385 -40.66 14.78 -18.83
N TRP A 386 -40.93 13.60 -18.28
CA TRP A 386 -41.49 13.44 -16.94
C TRP A 386 -40.50 13.82 -15.84
N GLN A 387 -39.22 13.50 -16.00
CA GLN A 387 -38.16 14.03 -15.12
C GLN A 387 -38.21 15.55 -15.02
N LYS A 388 -38.33 16.25 -16.16
CA LYS A 388 -38.41 17.72 -16.18
C LYS A 388 -39.70 18.24 -15.56
N GLN A 389 -40.84 17.60 -15.82
CA GLN A 389 -42.12 18.01 -15.25
C GLN A 389 -42.12 17.90 -13.72
N LEU A 390 -41.61 16.78 -13.18
CA LEU A 390 -41.48 16.57 -11.74
C LEU A 390 -40.52 17.58 -11.08
N LEU A 391 -39.37 17.84 -11.70
CA LEU A 391 -38.43 18.87 -11.21
C LEU A 391 -39.02 20.29 -11.33
N LYS A 392 -39.88 20.55 -12.32
CA LYS A 392 -40.60 21.82 -12.42
C LYS A 392 -41.63 21.96 -11.30
N ALA A 393 -42.37 20.90 -10.98
CA ALA A 393 -43.27 20.81 -9.83
C ALA A 393 -42.54 21.10 -8.51
N ALA A 394 -41.42 20.41 -8.27
CA ALA A 394 -40.58 20.65 -7.10
C ALA A 394 -40.03 22.08 -7.05
N SER A 395 -39.55 22.62 -8.18
CA SER A 395 -39.05 24.01 -8.25
C SER A 395 -40.15 25.04 -7.98
N PHE A 396 -41.39 24.79 -8.42
CA PHE A 396 -42.51 25.67 -8.14
C PHE A 396 -42.89 25.63 -6.65
N GLY A 397 -43.06 24.44 -6.07
CA GLY A 397 -43.39 24.29 -4.65
C GLY A 397 -42.33 24.91 -3.75
N LYS A 398 -41.04 24.69 -4.05
CA LYS A 398 -39.92 25.34 -3.35
C LYS A 398 -40.01 26.87 -3.37
N SER A 399 -40.46 27.48 -4.46
CA SER A 399 -40.55 28.95 -4.57
C SER A 399 -41.59 29.59 -3.64
N VAL A 400 -42.53 28.78 -3.13
CA VAL A 400 -43.59 29.20 -2.22
C VAL A 400 -43.18 29.03 -0.75
N LEU A 401 -42.21 28.18 -0.46
CA LEU A 401 -41.73 27.91 0.91
C LEU A 401 -40.78 29.01 1.38
N ASP A 402 -40.97 29.50 2.61
CA ASP A 402 -40.10 30.52 3.21
C ASP A 402 -38.71 29.97 3.55
N ILE A 403 -38.63 28.69 3.95
CA ILE A 403 -37.40 27.98 4.33
C ILE A 403 -37.47 26.57 3.73
N TYR A 404 -36.52 26.22 2.87
CA TYR A 404 -36.39 24.88 2.29
C TYR A 404 -34.93 24.56 1.96
N ASN A 405 -34.46 23.37 2.35
CA ASN A 405 -33.13 22.91 1.95
C ASN A 405 -33.17 22.40 0.50
N SER A 406 -32.32 22.97 -0.36
CA SER A 406 -32.33 22.67 -1.80
C SER A 406 -31.29 21.65 -2.24
N ASP A 407 -30.51 21.11 -1.30
CA ASP A 407 -29.41 20.19 -1.61
C ASP A 407 -29.92 18.97 -2.40
N ASP A 408 -30.94 18.27 -1.92
CA ASP A 408 -31.51 17.09 -2.59
C ASP A 408 -32.05 17.39 -3.99
N PHE A 409 -32.65 18.57 -4.18
CA PHE A 409 -33.11 19.03 -5.49
C PHE A 409 -31.94 19.22 -6.47
N VAL A 410 -30.85 19.83 -5.99
CA VAL A 410 -29.64 20.06 -6.80
C VAL A 410 -28.99 18.72 -7.13
N ASP A 411 -28.77 17.87 -6.12
CA ASP A 411 -28.15 16.56 -6.27
C ASP A 411 -28.92 15.65 -7.23
N MET A 412 -30.25 15.68 -7.19
CA MET A 412 -31.09 14.95 -8.14
C MET A 412 -30.94 15.50 -9.57
N CYS A 413 -30.90 16.82 -9.75
CA CYS A 413 -30.64 17.42 -11.07
C CYS A 413 -29.26 17.01 -11.62
N GLU A 414 -28.24 16.97 -10.76
CA GLU A 414 -26.90 16.52 -11.12
C GLU A 414 -26.91 15.04 -11.52
N THR A 415 -27.55 14.20 -10.70
CA THR A 415 -27.67 12.76 -10.93
C THR A 415 -28.40 12.44 -12.23
N LEU A 416 -29.55 13.09 -12.49
CA LEU A 416 -30.33 12.86 -13.70
C LEU A 416 -29.57 13.26 -14.98
N ARG A 417 -28.74 14.31 -14.94
CA ARG A 417 -27.88 14.66 -16.07
C ARG A 417 -26.87 13.56 -16.38
N VAL A 418 -26.26 12.97 -15.34
CA VAL A 418 -25.31 11.85 -15.48
C VAL A 418 -26.02 10.61 -16.01
N LEU A 419 -27.14 10.21 -15.39
CA LEU A 419 -27.94 9.06 -15.79
C LEU A 419 -28.39 9.17 -17.25
N ASN A 420 -28.95 10.31 -17.65
CA ASN A 420 -29.39 10.50 -19.04
C ASN A 420 -28.24 10.44 -20.04
N ALA A 421 -27.04 10.91 -19.67
CA ALA A 421 -25.87 10.84 -20.54
C ALA A 421 -25.39 9.40 -20.75
N VAL A 422 -25.39 8.56 -19.71
CA VAL A 422 -24.91 7.16 -19.82
C VAL A 422 -25.98 6.20 -20.34
N ARG A 423 -27.27 6.53 -20.16
CA ARG A 423 -28.40 5.82 -20.76
C ARG A 423 -28.48 6.01 -22.28
N PHE A 424 -27.86 7.05 -22.83
CA PHE A 424 -27.86 7.29 -24.27
C PHE A 424 -27.30 6.08 -25.04
N TYR A 425 -27.94 5.69 -26.15
CA TYR A 425 -27.71 4.41 -26.83
C TYR A 425 -26.26 4.19 -27.28
N GLU A 426 -25.50 5.25 -27.62
CA GLU A 426 -24.09 5.14 -28.00
C GLU A 426 -23.20 4.63 -26.85
N ILE A 427 -23.62 4.88 -25.61
CA ILE A 427 -22.99 4.40 -24.38
C ILE A 427 -23.65 3.08 -23.93
N GLY A 428 -24.98 3.07 -23.87
CA GLY A 428 -25.78 1.85 -23.63
C GLY A 428 -25.71 1.29 -22.20
N LEU A 429 -25.67 2.17 -21.19
CA LEU A 429 -25.73 1.82 -19.76
C LEU A 429 -27.08 2.24 -19.16
N PRO A 430 -28.11 1.38 -19.16
CA PRO A 430 -29.46 1.69 -18.70
C PRO A 430 -29.59 1.63 -17.16
N LEU A 431 -28.74 2.37 -16.46
CA LEU A 431 -28.74 2.42 -14.99
C LEU A 431 -30.05 3.00 -14.46
N SER A 432 -30.67 2.33 -13.50
CA SER A 432 -31.69 2.96 -12.64
C SER A 432 -31.04 3.90 -11.62
N TYR A 433 -31.84 4.73 -10.94
CA TYR A 433 -31.34 5.58 -9.86
C TYR A 433 -30.79 4.76 -8.69
N GLU A 434 -31.47 3.69 -8.27
CA GLU A 434 -31.02 2.83 -7.18
C GLU A 434 -29.72 2.09 -7.53
N GLN A 435 -29.61 1.61 -8.77
CA GLN A 435 -28.39 0.99 -9.27
C GLN A 435 -27.22 1.98 -9.30
N TYR A 436 -27.45 3.22 -9.71
CA TYR A 436 -26.43 4.27 -9.69
C TYR A 436 -25.96 4.61 -8.27
N GLN A 437 -26.89 4.69 -7.31
CA GLN A 437 -26.53 4.90 -5.89
C GLN A 437 -25.65 3.78 -5.35
N ARG A 438 -25.92 2.52 -5.72
CA ARG A 438 -25.11 1.36 -5.30
C ARG A 438 -23.78 1.26 -6.01
N LEU A 439 -23.78 1.44 -7.33
CA LEU A 439 -22.57 1.42 -8.16
C LEU A 439 -21.60 2.55 -7.78
N THR A 440 -22.14 3.67 -7.29
CA THR A 440 -21.45 4.94 -7.01
C THR A 440 -20.96 5.67 -8.28
N PRO A 441 -20.77 7.00 -8.21
CA PRO A 441 -20.18 7.75 -9.32
C PRO A 441 -18.80 7.23 -9.75
N GLU A 442 -17.95 6.84 -8.80
CA GLU A 442 -16.62 6.29 -9.06
C GLU A 442 -16.67 4.95 -9.77
N GLY A 443 -17.61 4.08 -9.39
CA GLY A 443 -17.87 2.82 -10.09
C GLY A 443 -18.35 3.04 -11.52
N LEU A 444 -19.23 4.03 -11.75
CA LEU A 444 -19.65 4.44 -13.09
C LEU A 444 -18.46 4.93 -13.93
N ILE A 445 -17.58 5.75 -13.38
CA ILE A 445 -16.35 6.17 -14.06
C ILE A 445 -15.52 4.95 -14.45
N GLY A 446 -15.39 3.96 -13.56
CA GLY A 446 -14.76 2.66 -13.83
C GLY A 446 -15.35 1.95 -15.06
N ARG A 447 -16.68 1.85 -15.13
CA ARG A 447 -17.38 1.22 -16.28
C ARG A 447 -17.17 1.98 -17.59
N LEU A 448 -17.13 3.31 -17.54
CA LEU A 448 -16.89 4.15 -18.72
C LEU A 448 -15.46 4.01 -19.24
N ILE A 449 -14.45 4.00 -18.36
CA ILE A 449 -13.06 3.85 -18.80
C ILE A 449 -12.77 2.45 -19.38
N ASN A 450 -13.42 1.41 -18.86
CA ASN A 450 -13.33 0.04 -19.42
C ASN A 450 -13.92 -0.04 -20.84
N ARG A 451 -14.87 0.83 -21.16
CA ARG A 451 -15.45 0.98 -22.51
C ARG A 451 -14.67 1.97 -23.40
N HIS A 452 -13.58 2.54 -22.89
CA HIS A 452 -12.82 3.62 -23.54
C HIS A 452 -13.61 4.92 -23.78
N GLU A 453 -14.69 5.17 -23.02
CA GLU A 453 -15.50 6.40 -23.09
C GLU A 453 -14.86 7.54 -22.27
N TYR A 454 -13.57 7.81 -22.50
CA TYR A 454 -12.74 8.70 -21.68
C TYR A 454 -13.24 10.14 -21.67
N LEU A 455 -13.77 10.65 -22.79
CA LEU A 455 -14.28 12.02 -22.86
C LEU A 455 -15.51 12.20 -21.95
N LEU A 456 -16.43 11.25 -22.00
CA LEU A 456 -17.62 11.27 -21.15
C LEU A 456 -17.24 11.11 -19.68
N ALA A 457 -16.33 10.17 -19.38
CA ALA A 457 -15.80 9.99 -18.02
C ALA A 457 -15.17 11.28 -17.46
N LEU A 458 -14.34 11.99 -18.25
CA LEU A 458 -13.74 13.27 -17.83
C LEU A 458 -14.79 14.36 -17.60
N ARG A 459 -15.83 14.42 -18.44
CA ARG A 459 -16.91 15.40 -18.29
C ARG A 459 -17.73 15.13 -17.03
N ILE A 460 -18.08 13.88 -16.77
CA ILE A 460 -18.81 13.48 -15.57
C ILE A 460 -17.97 13.71 -14.32
N ALA A 461 -16.70 13.27 -14.31
CA ALA A 461 -15.81 13.48 -13.17
C ALA A 461 -15.59 14.97 -12.89
N GLY A 462 -15.39 15.81 -13.92
CA GLY A 462 -15.28 17.26 -13.76
C GLY A 462 -16.58 17.89 -13.25
N TYR A 463 -17.74 17.42 -13.73
CA TYR A 463 -19.06 17.90 -13.30
C TYR A 463 -19.33 17.59 -11.83
N LEU A 464 -19.07 16.35 -11.41
CA LEU A 464 -19.24 15.86 -10.03
C LEU A 464 -18.05 16.16 -9.11
N ARG A 465 -17.02 16.85 -9.62
CA ARG A 465 -15.79 17.21 -8.87
C ARG A 465 -15.02 16.01 -8.31
N LEU A 466 -15.04 14.90 -9.04
CA LEU A 466 -14.31 13.68 -8.72
C LEU A 466 -12.87 13.75 -9.24
N SER A 467 -12.00 12.87 -8.72
CA SER A 467 -10.64 12.76 -9.21
C SER A 467 -10.62 12.25 -10.67
N THR A 468 -9.67 12.77 -11.45
CA THR A 468 -9.50 12.42 -12.87
C THR A 468 -8.24 11.60 -13.14
N ASP A 469 -7.42 11.39 -12.10
CA ASP A 469 -6.18 10.62 -12.11
C ASP A 469 -6.37 9.21 -12.71
N ARG A 470 -7.34 8.44 -12.22
CA ARG A 470 -7.63 7.08 -12.71
C ARG A 470 -7.98 7.06 -14.20
N ILE A 471 -8.69 8.08 -14.68
CA ILE A 471 -9.10 8.19 -16.08
C ILE A 471 -7.87 8.40 -16.96
N TYR A 472 -6.98 9.31 -16.57
CA TYR A 472 -5.75 9.60 -17.30
C TYR A 472 -4.78 8.42 -17.29
N VAL A 473 -4.59 7.76 -16.14
CA VAL A 473 -3.72 6.58 -16.01
C VAL A 473 -4.25 5.43 -16.87
N HIS A 474 -5.57 5.18 -16.85
CA HIS A 474 -6.19 4.14 -17.67
C HIS A 474 -6.05 4.44 -19.17
N TRP A 475 -6.30 5.68 -19.59
CA TRP A 475 -6.11 6.12 -20.97
C TRP A 475 -4.66 5.94 -21.42
N ALA A 476 -3.69 6.39 -20.62
CA ALA A 476 -2.29 6.29 -20.96
C ALA A 476 -1.84 4.83 -21.06
N SER A 477 -2.26 3.98 -20.12
CA SER A 477 -1.99 2.54 -20.15
C SER A 477 -2.57 1.89 -21.41
N ALA A 478 -3.82 2.21 -21.77
CA ALA A 478 -4.43 1.70 -23.00
C ALA A 478 -3.71 2.20 -24.26
N LYS A 479 -3.26 3.47 -24.29
CA LYS A 479 -2.49 4.03 -25.40
C LYS A 479 -1.14 3.34 -25.57
N VAL A 480 -0.49 2.96 -24.47
CA VAL A 480 0.76 2.20 -24.47
C VAL A 480 0.56 0.77 -25.00
N ARG A 481 -0.53 0.09 -24.59
CA ARG A 481 -0.83 -1.28 -25.04
C ARG A 481 -1.19 -1.36 -26.52
N ILE A 482 -2.05 -0.46 -26.98
CA ILE A 482 -2.68 -0.55 -28.31
C ILE A 482 -1.93 0.31 -29.35
N GLY A 483 -1.11 1.27 -28.92
CA GLY A 483 -0.44 2.23 -29.80
C GLY A 483 0.44 1.54 -30.85
N ALA A 484 0.22 1.81 -32.13
CA ALA A 484 1.07 1.29 -33.21
C ALA A 484 2.31 2.18 -33.45
N GLU A 485 2.38 3.34 -32.80
CA GLU A 485 3.48 4.28 -32.91
C GLU A 485 4.76 3.76 -32.20
N ASP A 486 5.89 4.39 -32.52
CA ASP A 486 7.16 4.11 -31.86
C ASP A 486 7.18 4.62 -30.41
N ASP A 487 8.06 4.04 -29.60
CA ASP A 487 8.16 4.31 -28.16
C ASP A 487 8.38 5.79 -27.84
N ASP A 488 9.25 6.50 -28.59
CA ASP A 488 9.55 7.92 -28.36
C ASP A 488 8.29 8.78 -28.62
N THR A 489 7.53 8.47 -29.67
CA THR A 489 6.27 9.14 -29.98
C THR A 489 5.20 8.90 -28.91
N ILE A 490 5.03 7.65 -28.46
CA ILE A 490 4.05 7.32 -27.40
C ILE A 490 4.42 8.03 -26.09
N CYS A 491 5.70 7.97 -25.69
CA CYS A 491 6.19 8.63 -24.49
C CYS A 491 5.84 10.13 -24.50
N ARG A 492 6.17 10.83 -25.60
CA ARG A 492 5.88 12.26 -25.74
C ARG A 492 4.39 12.56 -25.63
N MET A 493 3.53 11.79 -26.32
CA MET A 493 2.08 11.99 -26.28
C MET A 493 1.49 11.79 -24.87
N VAL A 494 1.98 10.78 -24.15
CA VAL A 494 1.56 10.48 -22.79
C VAL A 494 2.02 11.61 -21.87
N VAL A 495 3.31 11.96 -21.86
CA VAL A 495 3.87 12.99 -20.98
C VAL A 495 3.22 14.35 -21.23
N GLU A 496 3.05 14.77 -22.49
CA GLU A 496 2.41 16.04 -22.84
C GLU A 496 0.96 16.13 -22.32
N ARG A 497 0.21 15.03 -22.43
CA ARG A 497 -1.19 15.01 -21.99
C ARG A 497 -1.35 14.92 -20.47
N LEU A 498 -0.40 14.31 -19.78
CA LEU A 498 -0.39 14.18 -18.32
C LEU A 498 0.29 15.37 -17.62
N ALA A 499 1.01 16.21 -18.37
CA ALA A 499 1.71 17.37 -17.84
C ALA A 499 0.76 18.33 -17.09
N GLY A 500 1.17 18.75 -15.89
CA GLY A 500 0.42 19.69 -15.06
C GLY A 500 -0.83 19.10 -14.38
N LYS A 501 -1.06 17.79 -14.47
CA LYS A 501 -2.16 17.12 -13.78
C LYS A 501 -1.70 16.56 -12.42
N PRO A 502 -2.35 16.92 -11.31
CA PRO A 502 -1.97 16.42 -9.98
C PRO A 502 -2.39 14.95 -9.79
N GLY A 503 -1.66 14.23 -8.93
CA GLY A 503 -2.04 12.89 -8.47
C GLY A 503 -1.74 11.73 -9.43
N ILE A 504 -1.28 12.00 -10.66
CA ILE A 504 -0.97 10.96 -11.64
C ILE A 504 0.28 10.17 -11.22
N SER A 505 0.17 8.84 -11.24
CA SER A 505 1.30 7.93 -11.11
C SER A 505 1.65 7.31 -12.45
N PHE A 506 2.92 7.41 -12.82
CA PHE A 506 3.48 6.78 -14.02
C PHE A 506 3.84 5.30 -13.80
N GLU A 507 3.88 4.82 -12.54
CA GLU A 507 4.15 3.41 -12.20
C GLU A 507 3.28 2.44 -13.00
N ALA A 508 1.95 2.63 -12.97
CA ALA A 508 1.01 1.74 -13.64
C ALA A 508 1.13 1.79 -15.17
N ILE A 509 1.45 2.97 -15.72
CA ILE A 509 1.61 3.19 -17.16
C ILE A 509 2.91 2.52 -17.64
N ALA A 510 4.00 2.69 -16.89
CA ALA A 510 5.28 2.04 -17.16
C ALA A 510 5.18 0.52 -17.05
N ARG A 511 4.44 0.00 -16.05
CA ARG A 511 4.16 -1.44 -15.94
C ARG A 511 3.41 -1.96 -17.15
N ALA A 512 2.37 -1.25 -17.60
CA ALA A 512 1.65 -1.61 -18.82
C ALA A 512 2.57 -1.62 -20.07
N ALA A 513 3.56 -0.71 -20.16
CA ALA A 513 4.55 -0.75 -21.25
C ALA A 513 5.45 -2.00 -21.16
N TYR A 514 5.90 -2.34 -19.95
CA TYR A 514 6.75 -3.49 -19.72
C TYR A 514 6.05 -4.81 -20.03
N ASP A 515 4.81 -4.97 -19.59
CA ASP A 515 4.00 -6.19 -19.81
C ASP A 515 3.77 -6.45 -21.32
N GLU A 516 3.75 -5.39 -22.14
CA GLU A 516 3.65 -5.44 -23.61
C GLU A 516 5.01 -5.62 -24.30
N GLY A 517 6.09 -5.84 -23.53
CA GLY A 517 7.45 -6.01 -24.05
C GLY A 517 8.16 -4.72 -24.46
N ARG A 518 7.60 -3.54 -24.16
CA ARG A 518 8.20 -2.22 -24.47
C ARG A 518 9.07 -1.71 -23.32
N GLY A 519 10.14 -2.43 -23.02
CA GLY A 519 11.03 -2.13 -21.89
C GLY A 519 11.63 -0.72 -21.92
N ARG A 520 12.06 -0.22 -23.10
CA ARG A 520 12.60 1.14 -23.24
C ARG A 520 11.55 2.19 -22.88
N LEU A 521 10.35 2.10 -23.46
CA LEU A 521 9.22 2.99 -23.12
C LEU A 521 8.88 2.94 -21.63
N ALA A 522 8.88 1.75 -21.02
CA ALA A 522 8.62 1.57 -19.60
C ALA A 522 9.61 2.38 -18.74
N THR A 523 10.91 2.25 -19.00
CA THR A 523 11.95 3.00 -18.27
C THR A 523 11.84 4.52 -18.48
N GLU A 524 11.52 4.96 -19.70
CA GLU A 524 11.39 6.39 -20.02
C GLU A 524 10.17 7.01 -19.33
N LEU A 525 9.00 6.36 -19.40
CA LEU A 525 7.80 6.79 -18.69
C LEU A 525 8.02 6.82 -17.17
N LEU A 526 8.76 5.85 -16.64
CA LEU A 526 9.01 5.74 -15.21
C LEU A 526 9.93 6.85 -14.69
N ASN A 527 10.76 7.47 -15.53
CA ASN A 527 11.54 8.67 -15.15
C ASN A 527 10.66 9.86 -14.80
N HIS A 528 9.39 9.86 -15.24
CA HIS A 528 8.39 10.87 -14.90
C HIS A 528 7.59 10.56 -13.63
N GLU A 529 7.82 9.41 -12.97
CA GLU A 529 7.23 9.13 -11.66
C GLU A 529 7.94 9.94 -10.56
N PRO A 530 7.26 10.87 -9.87
CA PRO A 530 7.89 11.69 -8.84
C PRO A 530 8.27 10.91 -7.58
N ARG A 531 7.62 9.75 -7.33
CA ARG A 531 7.82 8.96 -6.11
C ARG A 531 8.87 7.87 -6.35
N ALA A 532 10.08 8.10 -5.85
CA ALA A 532 11.17 7.11 -5.92
C ALA A 532 10.78 5.73 -5.35
N GLY A 533 10.01 5.69 -4.26
CA GLY A 533 9.51 4.45 -3.66
C GLY A 533 8.53 3.64 -4.55
N ARG A 534 8.00 4.22 -5.63
CA ARG A 534 7.22 3.50 -6.67
C ARG A 534 8.08 3.15 -7.88
N GLN A 535 9.00 4.04 -8.25
CA GLN A 535 9.94 3.84 -9.35
C GLN A 535 10.91 2.68 -9.08
N VAL A 536 11.56 2.66 -7.92
CA VAL A 536 12.65 1.72 -7.62
C VAL A 536 12.18 0.24 -7.59
N PRO A 537 11.07 -0.12 -6.92
CA PRO A 537 10.59 -1.51 -6.96
C PRO A 537 10.22 -1.98 -8.36
N LEU A 538 9.65 -1.11 -9.20
CA LEU A 538 9.32 -1.44 -10.58
C LEU A 538 10.59 -1.66 -11.41
N LEU A 539 11.60 -0.79 -11.31
CA LEU A 539 12.90 -0.98 -11.98
C LEU A 539 13.56 -2.31 -11.61
N LEU A 540 13.54 -2.68 -10.32
CA LEU A 540 14.07 -3.98 -9.88
C LEU A 540 13.30 -5.15 -10.48
N SER A 541 11.97 -5.06 -10.60
CA SER A 541 11.16 -6.10 -11.23
C SER A 541 11.41 -6.22 -12.74
N MET A 542 11.83 -5.12 -13.40
CA MET A 542 12.21 -5.09 -14.81
C MET A 542 13.68 -5.50 -15.06
N GLU A 543 14.40 -5.92 -14.02
CA GLU A 543 15.83 -6.25 -14.04
C GLU A 543 16.79 -5.06 -14.32
N GLU A 544 16.30 -3.83 -14.20
CA GLU A 544 17.08 -2.59 -14.35
C GLU A 544 17.80 -2.22 -13.03
N ASP A 545 18.65 -3.13 -12.57
CA ASP A 545 19.30 -3.13 -11.26
C ASP A 545 20.12 -1.85 -10.96
N GLU A 546 20.92 -1.42 -11.94
CA GLU A 546 21.80 -0.26 -11.80
C GLU A 546 21.00 1.04 -11.74
N ILE A 547 20.00 1.19 -12.62
CA ILE A 547 19.10 2.35 -12.65
C ILE A 547 18.29 2.42 -11.36
N ALA A 548 17.83 1.28 -10.85
CA ALA A 548 17.12 1.21 -9.57
C ALA A 548 17.97 1.73 -8.40
N LEU A 549 19.25 1.35 -8.36
CA LEU A 549 20.18 1.82 -7.33
C LEU A 549 20.47 3.31 -7.48
N ASP A 550 20.69 3.79 -8.71
CA ASP A 550 20.92 5.22 -8.97
C ASP A 550 19.72 6.06 -8.55
N LYS A 551 18.49 5.63 -8.88
CA LYS A 551 17.25 6.31 -8.45
C LYS A 551 17.02 6.26 -6.94
N ALA A 552 17.38 5.16 -6.28
CA ALA A 552 17.33 5.11 -4.82
C ALA A 552 18.32 6.11 -4.19
N ILE A 553 19.53 6.23 -4.72
CA ILE A 553 20.53 7.19 -4.24
C ILE A 553 20.06 8.64 -4.47
N GLU A 554 19.55 8.95 -5.67
CA GLU A 554 19.00 10.27 -6.02
C GLU A 554 17.85 10.69 -5.10
N SER A 555 17.07 9.73 -4.60
CA SER A 555 15.96 9.99 -3.68
C SER A 555 16.40 10.47 -2.29
N GLY A 556 17.64 10.15 -1.89
CA GLY A 556 18.15 10.39 -0.54
C GLY A 556 17.56 9.48 0.54
N ASP A 557 16.66 8.56 0.20
CA ASP A 557 16.06 7.62 1.14
C ASP A 557 17.00 6.44 1.40
N SER A 558 17.61 6.42 2.59
CA SER A 558 18.54 5.36 2.98
C SER A 558 17.87 3.99 3.10
N ASP A 559 16.58 3.93 3.45
CA ASP A 559 15.85 2.66 3.51
C ASP A 559 15.65 2.09 2.11
N LEU A 560 15.31 2.95 1.14
CA LEU A 560 15.17 2.55 -0.25
C LEU A 560 16.50 2.08 -0.86
N VAL A 561 17.62 2.75 -0.54
CA VAL A 561 18.97 2.30 -0.95
C VAL A 561 19.29 0.94 -0.32
N LEU A 562 19.04 0.75 0.98
CA LEU A 562 19.25 -0.54 1.65
C LEU A 562 18.38 -1.65 1.05
N PHE A 563 17.12 -1.37 0.74
CA PHE A 563 16.21 -2.29 0.08
C PHE A 563 16.80 -2.79 -1.25
N VAL A 564 17.29 -1.89 -2.10
CA VAL A 564 17.96 -2.25 -3.36
C VAL A 564 19.21 -3.09 -3.09
N LEU A 565 20.07 -2.66 -2.17
CA LEU A 565 21.32 -3.36 -1.84
C LEU A 565 21.07 -4.79 -1.37
N VAL A 566 20.07 -5.01 -0.51
CA VAL A 566 19.69 -6.34 -0.03
C VAL A 566 19.19 -7.22 -1.17
N GLN A 567 18.39 -6.66 -2.09
CA GLN A 567 17.88 -7.39 -3.24
C GLN A 567 19.02 -7.77 -4.21
N LEU A 568 19.91 -6.82 -4.53
CA LEU A 568 21.07 -7.07 -5.38
C LEU A 568 22.04 -8.09 -4.77
N ARG A 569 22.27 -8.06 -3.45
CA ARG A 569 23.10 -9.06 -2.76
C ARG A 569 22.54 -10.47 -2.86
N LYS A 570 21.21 -10.62 -2.89
CA LYS A 570 20.55 -11.93 -3.08
C LYS A 570 20.60 -12.40 -4.54
N LYS A 571 20.50 -11.46 -5.48
CA LYS A 571 20.41 -11.73 -6.93
C LYS A 571 21.78 -11.97 -7.58
N LEU A 572 22.78 -11.14 -7.25
CA LEU A 572 24.06 -11.10 -7.95
C LEU A 572 25.14 -11.91 -7.23
N PRO A 573 26.07 -12.54 -7.97
CA PRO A 573 27.32 -13.03 -7.39
C PRO A 573 28.09 -11.90 -6.71
N LEU A 574 28.77 -12.21 -5.61
CA LEU A 574 29.40 -11.22 -4.74
C LEU A 574 30.34 -10.25 -5.48
N ALA A 575 31.14 -10.74 -6.43
CA ALA A 575 32.04 -9.90 -7.22
C ALA A 575 31.30 -8.94 -8.18
N ALA A 576 30.18 -9.38 -8.76
CA ALA A 576 29.36 -8.52 -9.61
C ALA A 576 28.65 -7.45 -8.76
N PHE A 577 28.16 -7.84 -7.59
CA PHE A 577 27.57 -6.92 -6.61
C PHE A 577 28.55 -5.82 -6.20
N PHE A 578 29.78 -6.18 -5.82
CA PHE A 578 30.81 -5.20 -5.46
C PHE A 578 31.16 -4.24 -6.60
N ARG A 579 31.26 -4.75 -7.83
CA ARG A 579 31.48 -3.89 -9.00
C ARG A 579 30.37 -2.84 -9.17
N VAL A 580 29.11 -3.22 -8.95
CA VAL A 580 27.95 -2.31 -9.06
C VAL A 580 27.99 -1.24 -7.97
N ILE A 581 28.24 -1.62 -6.70
CA ILE A 581 28.21 -0.66 -5.60
C ILE A 581 29.45 0.23 -5.55
N ASN A 582 30.64 -0.26 -5.90
CA ASN A 582 31.88 0.54 -5.83
C ASN A 582 31.88 1.74 -6.79
N ALA A 583 31.12 1.68 -7.88
CA ALA A 583 30.90 2.84 -8.75
C ALA A 583 30.08 3.96 -8.08
N ARG A 584 29.45 3.70 -6.93
CA ARG A 584 28.44 4.54 -6.27
C ARG A 584 28.80 4.75 -4.79
N PRO A 585 29.55 5.81 -4.45
CA PRO A 585 30.10 6.00 -3.10
C PRO A 585 29.06 5.96 -1.96
N ALA A 586 27.85 6.50 -2.18
CA ALA A 586 26.78 6.46 -1.19
C ALA A 586 26.30 5.03 -0.89
N ALA A 587 26.16 4.20 -1.91
CA ALA A 587 25.82 2.79 -1.77
C ALA A 587 26.91 2.01 -1.04
N THR A 588 28.18 2.22 -1.41
CA THR A 588 29.32 1.59 -0.73
C THR A 588 29.37 1.97 0.75
N ALA A 589 29.24 3.25 1.07
CA ALA A 589 29.30 3.73 2.46
C ALA A 589 28.16 3.15 3.32
N LEU A 590 26.95 3.07 2.75
CA LEU A 590 25.79 2.52 3.46
C LEU A 590 25.93 1.01 3.68
N PHE A 591 26.40 0.29 2.66
CA PHE A 591 26.69 -1.14 2.74
C PHE A 591 27.80 -1.44 3.75
N GLU A 592 28.89 -0.67 3.73
CA GLU A 592 30.01 -0.77 4.65
C GLU A 592 29.56 -0.55 6.10
N SER A 593 28.76 0.48 6.35
CA SER A 593 28.17 0.77 7.66
C SER A 593 27.26 -0.36 8.16
N SER A 594 26.42 -0.91 7.28
CA SER A 594 25.54 -2.04 7.58
C SER A 594 26.35 -3.29 7.94
N ALA A 595 27.33 -3.68 7.13
CA ALA A 595 28.18 -4.85 7.38
C ALA A 595 29.02 -4.69 8.67
N ALA A 596 29.53 -3.49 8.94
CA ALA A 596 30.26 -3.20 10.17
C ALA A 596 29.37 -3.32 11.42
N ARG A 597 28.10 -2.91 11.34
CA ARG A 597 27.12 -3.03 12.44
C ARG A 597 26.71 -4.48 12.69
N GLU A 598 26.60 -5.30 11.65
CA GLU A 598 26.33 -6.73 11.76
C GLU A 598 27.55 -7.56 12.19
N GLY A 599 28.75 -6.97 12.13
CA GLY A 599 30.00 -7.65 12.47
C GLY A 599 30.52 -8.60 11.40
N ASP A 600 30.06 -8.45 10.14
CA ASP A 600 30.47 -9.31 9.02
C ASP A 600 31.85 -8.89 8.47
N ASN A 601 32.89 -9.20 9.24
CA ASN A 601 34.27 -8.86 8.89
C ASN A 601 34.78 -9.60 7.64
N ALA A 602 34.20 -10.75 7.29
CA ALA A 602 34.58 -11.47 6.07
C ALA A 602 34.16 -10.67 4.83
N LEU A 603 32.90 -10.23 4.82
CA LEU A 603 32.33 -9.42 3.74
C LEU A 603 33.07 -8.08 3.55
N LEU A 604 33.42 -7.42 4.65
CA LEU A 604 34.20 -6.17 4.61
C LEU A 604 35.59 -6.39 4.00
N LYS A 605 36.27 -7.50 4.36
CA LYS A 605 37.59 -7.81 3.77
C LYS A 605 37.49 -8.06 2.27
N ASP A 606 36.48 -8.80 1.83
CA ASP A 606 36.26 -9.07 0.41
C ASP A 606 35.95 -7.78 -0.37
N LEU A 607 35.13 -6.90 0.20
CA LEU A 607 34.81 -5.58 -0.36
C LEU A 607 36.08 -4.73 -0.56
N TYR A 608 36.86 -4.55 0.51
CA TYR A 608 38.07 -3.72 0.46
C TYR A 608 39.16 -4.34 -0.42
N TYR A 609 39.23 -5.68 -0.49
CA TYR A 609 40.17 -6.36 -1.36
C TYR A 609 39.84 -6.13 -2.84
N GLN A 610 38.57 -6.22 -3.24
CA GLN A 610 38.17 -5.97 -4.62
C GLN A 610 38.34 -4.52 -5.07
N ASP A 611 38.23 -3.56 -4.14
CA ASP A 611 38.38 -2.13 -4.41
C ASP A 611 39.82 -1.60 -4.20
N ASP A 612 40.78 -2.49 -3.92
CA ASP A 612 42.18 -2.17 -3.55
C ASP A 612 42.31 -1.18 -2.36
N ARG A 613 41.32 -1.14 -1.47
CA ARG A 613 41.28 -0.32 -0.24
C ARG A 613 42.07 -0.99 0.90
N ARG A 614 43.39 -1.11 0.72
CA ARG A 614 44.27 -1.88 1.64
C ARG A 614 44.30 -1.36 3.07
N VAL A 615 44.22 -0.04 3.26
CA VAL A 615 44.21 0.60 4.60
C VAL A 615 42.95 0.22 5.36
N ASP A 616 41.78 0.27 4.72
CA ASP A 616 40.51 -0.11 5.33
C ASP A 616 40.48 -1.62 5.65
N GLY A 617 40.97 -2.46 4.72
CA GLY A 617 41.17 -3.89 4.94
C GLY A 617 42.07 -4.20 6.14
N ALA A 618 43.17 -3.46 6.30
CA ALA A 618 44.05 -3.57 7.46
C ALA A 618 43.35 -3.13 8.76
N GLY A 619 42.51 -2.08 8.68
CA GLY A 619 41.66 -1.62 9.77
C GLY A 619 40.73 -2.71 10.32
N VAL A 620 40.18 -3.57 9.45
CA VAL A 620 39.35 -4.72 9.89
C VAL A 620 40.16 -5.69 10.76
N PHE A 621 41.39 -6.02 10.35
CA PHE A 621 42.26 -6.89 11.13
C PHE A 621 42.68 -6.26 12.47
N VAL A 622 42.91 -4.94 12.50
CA VAL A 622 43.18 -4.21 13.76
C VAL A 622 41.96 -4.28 14.68
N ARG A 623 40.75 -4.06 14.17
CA ARG A 623 39.51 -4.19 14.95
C ARG A 623 39.32 -5.61 15.49
N GLU A 624 39.63 -6.64 14.69
CA GLU A 624 39.62 -8.03 15.14
C GLU A 624 40.66 -8.29 16.25
N ALA A 625 41.84 -7.68 16.15
CA ALA A 625 42.92 -7.81 17.13
C ALA A 625 42.49 -7.28 18.52
N LEU A 626 41.76 -6.16 18.55
CA LEU A 626 41.25 -5.55 19.79
C LEU A 626 40.22 -6.43 20.54
N HIS A 627 39.59 -7.39 19.84
CA HIS A 627 38.61 -8.31 20.42
C HIS A 627 39.20 -9.69 20.74
N GLN A 628 40.51 -9.90 20.53
CA GLN A 628 41.16 -11.16 20.88
C GLN A 628 41.38 -11.29 22.40
N PRO A 629 41.29 -12.51 22.96
CA PRO A 629 41.40 -12.73 24.40
C PRO A 629 42.84 -12.61 24.93
N ASP A 630 43.85 -12.74 24.07
CA ASP A 630 45.25 -12.80 24.47
C ASP A 630 46.18 -12.06 23.47
N ALA A 631 47.37 -11.70 23.96
CA ALA A 631 48.36 -10.93 23.22
C ALA A 631 48.88 -11.67 21.97
N ARG A 632 48.92 -13.00 22.00
CA ARG A 632 49.42 -13.80 20.89
C ARG A 632 48.43 -13.80 19.73
N THR A 633 47.17 -14.11 20.00
CA THR A 633 46.11 -14.09 18.98
C THR A 633 45.85 -12.67 18.45
N ALA A 634 45.95 -11.64 19.30
CA ALA A 634 45.94 -10.25 18.87
C ALA A 634 47.13 -9.94 17.92
N GLY A 635 48.34 -10.39 18.28
CA GLY A 635 49.54 -10.24 17.46
C GLY A 635 49.43 -10.91 16.09
N ASP A 636 48.82 -12.10 16.00
CA ASP A 636 48.58 -12.79 14.73
C ASP A 636 47.70 -11.95 13.79
N LYS A 637 46.66 -11.29 14.32
CA LYS A 637 45.79 -10.37 13.54
C LYS A 637 46.53 -9.12 13.08
N LEU A 638 47.32 -8.49 13.95
CA LEU A 638 48.16 -7.34 13.60
C LEU A 638 49.20 -7.69 12.52
N ALA A 639 49.73 -8.91 12.55
CA ALA A 639 50.66 -9.39 11.52
C ALA A 639 49.98 -9.52 10.14
N LEU A 640 48.72 -9.96 10.10
CA LEU A 640 47.92 -9.98 8.85
C LEU A 640 47.67 -8.57 8.33
N ALA A 641 47.33 -7.61 9.21
CA ALA A 641 47.18 -6.20 8.85
C ALA A 641 48.49 -5.63 8.24
N ALA A 642 49.63 -5.91 8.88
CA ALA A 642 50.93 -5.44 8.41
C ALA A 642 51.33 -6.08 7.07
N LYS A 643 50.99 -7.36 6.85
CA LYS A 643 51.22 -8.06 5.58
C LYS A 643 50.41 -7.47 4.44
N LEU A 644 49.17 -7.05 4.68
CA LEU A 644 48.34 -6.41 3.64
C LEU A 644 48.92 -5.07 3.17
N LEU A 645 49.59 -4.35 4.07
CA LEU A 645 50.17 -3.03 3.80
C LEU A 645 51.64 -3.09 3.34
N SER A 646 52.33 -4.24 3.47
CA SER A 646 53.78 -4.32 3.26
C SER A 646 54.25 -4.06 1.84
N ASP A 647 53.37 -4.24 0.86
CA ASP A 647 53.69 -4.14 -0.56
C ASP A 647 53.76 -2.69 -1.05
N SER A 648 53.25 -1.73 -0.28
CA SER A 648 53.31 -0.29 -0.60
C SER A 648 54.30 0.45 0.30
N ARG A 649 55.16 1.27 -0.30
CA ARG A 649 56.06 2.17 0.45
C ARG A 649 55.31 3.34 1.11
N GLU A 650 54.10 3.62 0.66
CA GLU A 650 53.26 4.69 1.20
C GLU A 650 52.83 4.40 2.65
N HIS A 651 52.59 3.13 2.97
CA HIS A 651 52.10 2.70 4.30
C HIS A 651 53.22 2.32 5.28
N GLY A 652 54.41 2.90 5.10
CA GLY A 652 55.58 2.56 5.91
C GLY A 652 55.41 2.87 7.40
N PHE A 653 54.64 3.92 7.73
CA PHE A 653 54.34 4.30 9.10
C PHE A 653 53.42 3.28 9.78
N GLU A 654 52.32 2.91 9.12
CA GLU A 654 51.32 1.97 9.63
C GLU A 654 51.95 0.59 9.86
N VAL A 655 52.78 0.11 8.93
CA VAL A 655 53.51 -1.15 9.07
C VAL A 655 54.46 -1.10 10.28
N ALA A 656 55.15 0.02 10.51
CA ALA A 656 56.00 0.19 11.69
C ALA A 656 55.17 0.22 12.98
N ALA A 657 54.06 0.96 13.00
CA ALA A 657 53.17 1.05 14.15
C ALA A 657 52.56 -0.31 14.53
N LEU A 658 52.15 -1.13 13.55
CA LEU A 658 51.62 -2.48 13.77
C LEU A 658 52.70 -3.43 14.34
N LYS A 659 53.93 -3.32 13.86
CA LYS A 659 55.09 -4.08 14.38
C LYS A 659 55.46 -3.65 15.80
N ASP A 660 55.43 -2.35 16.08
CA ASP A 660 55.68 -1.81 17.41
C ASP A 660 54.59 -2.26 18.39
N ALA A 661 53.32 -2.22 17.99
CA ALA A 661 52.20 -2.73 18.81
C ALA A 661 52.36 -4.22 19.13
N THR A 662 52.70 -5.04 18.14
CA THR A 662 52.95 -6.48 18.32
C THR A 662 54.14 -6.72 19.28
N THR A 663 55.21 -5.94 19.13
CA THR A 663 56.39 -6.00 19.99
C THR A 663 56.06 -5.60 21.42
N LEU A 664 55.26 -4.55 21.61
CA LEU A 664 54.83 -4.06 22.92
C LEU A 664 54.01 -5.10 23.66
N LEU A 665 52.99 -5.67 23.01
CA LEU A 665 52.14 -6.71 23.59
C LEU A 665 52.98 -7.91 24.06
N ARG A 666 53.93 -8.37 23.24
CA ARG A 666 54.83 -9.46 23.59
C ARG A 666 55.74 -9.13 24.78
N MET A 667 56.25 -7.90 24.84
CA MET A 667 57.06 -7.45 25.97
C MET A 667 56.22 -7.34 27.24
N GLN A 668 54.99 -6.84 27.16
CA GLN A 668 54.06 -6.71 28.28
C GLN A 668 53.61 -8.07 28.82
N GLU A 669 53.29 -9.03 27.96
CA GLU A 669 52.94 -10.40 28.39
C GLU A 669 54.09 -11.05 29.17
N ALA A 670 55.34 -10.81 28.75
CA ALA A 670 56.52 -11.24 29.52
C ALA A 670 56.64 -10.50 30.87
N LEU A 671 56.28 -9.21 30.93
CA LEU A 671 56.24 -8.45 32.18
C LEU A 671 55.14 -8.96 33.12
N ASP A 672 53.97 -9.31 32.60
CA ASP A 672 52.85 -9.84 33.38
C ASP A 672 53.25 -11.12 34.10
N ARG A 673 53.92 -12.02 33.38
CA ARG A 673 54.43 -13.28 33.93
C ARG A 673 55.57 -13.06 34.93
N ASP A 674 56.55 -12.24 34.55
CA ASP A 674 57.77 -12.08 35.35
C ASP A 674 57.55 -11.25 36.63
N LEU A 675 56.61 -10.30 36.61
CA LEU A 675 56.37 -9.32 37.69
C LEU A 675 55.05 -9.56 38.43
N THR A 676 54.22 -10.50 37.97
CA THR A 676 52.90 -10.83 38.57
C THR A 676 52.00 -9.61 38.75
N ASP A 677 52.00 -8.69 37.79
CA ASP A 677 51.21 -7.46 37.76
C ASP A 677 50.80 -7.15 36.32
N SER A 678 49.69 -6.44 36.08
CA SER A 678 49.11 -6.27 34.75
C SER A 678 49.74 -5.13 33.92
N PHE A 679 50.34 -5.46 32.78
CA PHE A 679 50.93 -4.52 31.82
C PHE A 679 50.31 -4.65 30.44
N THR A 680 49.82 -5.83 30.06
CA THR A 680 49.23 -6.05 28.73
C THR A 680 48.08 -5.07 28.45
N GLY A 681 48.16 -4.38 27.31
CA GLY A 681 47.16 -3.40 26.86
C GLY A 681 47.47 -1.95 27.23
N LEU A 682 48.49 -1.69 28.06
CA LEU A 682 48.95 -0.33 28.34
C LEU A 682 49.66 0.27 27.11
N SER A 683 49.66 1.60 26.98
CA SER A 683 50.55 2.25 26.01
C SER A 683 52.02 2.11 26.41
N VAL A 684 52.94 2.40 25.47
CA VAL A 684 54.39 2.45 25.74
C VAL A 684 54.70 3.36 26.94
N ASN A 685 54.06 4.53 27.00
CA ASN A 685 54.28 5.54 28.02
C ASN A 685 53.75 5.10 29.40
N GLU A 686 52.56 4.48 29.44
CA GLU A 686 51.98 3.94 30.67
C GLU A 686 52.77 2.74 31.20
N THR A 687 53.28 1.90 30.29
CA THR A 687 54.19 0.80 30.63
C THR A 687 55.46 1.34 31.28
N LEU A 688 56.07 2.37 30.67
CA LEU A 688 57.25 3.02 31.22
C LEU A 688 56.97 3.66 32.59
N PHE A 689 55.85 4.37 32.73
CA PHE A 689 55.42 4.97 33.98
C PHE A 689 55.24 3.92 35.09
N LYS A 690 54.51 2.83 34.80
CA LYS A 690 54.24 1.76 35.77
C LYS A 690 55.53 1.06 36.19
N LEU A 691 56.43 0.76 35.25
CA LEU A 691 57.74 0.16 35.57
C LEU A 691 58.60 1.05 36.47
N ILE A 692 58.67 2.36 36.20
CA ILE A 692 59.43 3.31 37.04
C ILE A 692 58.79 3.43 38.42
N ARG A 693 57.46 3.52 38.49
CA ARG A 693 56.72 3.62 39.76
C ARG A 693 56.92 2.38 40.64
N LEU A 694 57.04 1.20 40.05
CA LEU A 694 57.32 -0.06 40.75
C LEU A 694 58.83 -0.26 41.06
N GLY A 695 59.72 0.60 40.56
CA GLY A 695 61.17 0.52 40.79
C GLY A 695 61.94 -0.38 39.83
N TYR A 696 61.33 -0.84 38.73
CA TYR A 696 61.97 -1.70 37.73
C TYR A 696 62.73 -0.88 36.66
N HIS A 697 63.69 -0.06 37.08
CA HIS A 697 64.40 0.89 36.21
C HIS A 697 65.12 0.25 35.02
N ASN A 698 65.69 -0.95 35.19
CA ASN A 698 66.37 -1.66 34.11
C ASN A 698 65.38 -2.14 33.02
N LYS A 699 64.22 -2.64 33.43
CA LYS A 699 63.13 -3.03 32.49
C LYS A 699 62.54 -1.78 31.82
N ALA A 700 62.38 -0.67 32.55
CA ALA A 700 61.96 0.62 31.99
C ALA A 700 62.92 1.15 30.91
N LYS A 701 64.24 1.08 31.17
CA LYS A 701 65.27 1.49 30.19
C LYS A 701 65.23 0.64 28.92
N LYS A 702 64.91 -0.66 29.04
CA LYS A 702 64.72 -1.55 27.88
C LYS A 702 63.54 -1.11 27.01
N ILE A 703 62.40 -0.78 27.62
CA ILE A 703 61.22 -0.25 26.90
C ILE A 703 61.57 1.08 26.21
N GLN A 704 62.28 1.97 26.91
CA GLN A 704 62.74 3.24 26.33
C GLN A 704 63.60 3.04 25.08
N SER A 705 64.57 2.12 25.13
CA SER A 705 65.48 1.88 23.99
C SER A 705 64.79 1.21 22.82
N GLU A 706 63.88 0.27 23.09
CA GLU A 706 63.17 -0.50 22.05
C GLU A 706 62.28 0.43 21.20
N PHE A 707 61.44 1.23 21.86
CA PHE A 707 60.47 2.12 21.21
C PHE A 707 61.01 3.52 20.90
N LYS A 708 62.33 3.73 21.05
CA LYS A 708 63.03 4.99 20.75
C LYS A 708 62.31 6.23 21.33
N ILE A 709 61.84 6.13 22.57
CA ILE A 709 61.02 7.17 23.19
C ILE A 709 61.85 8.47 23.30
N PRO A 710 61.33 9.63 22.85
CA PRO A 710 62.06 10.88 22.91
C PRO A 710 62.50 11.23 24.33
N GLU A 711 63.72 11.74 24.47
CA GLU A 711 64.34 12.00 25.77
C GLU A 711 63.47 12.90 26.67
N LYS A 712 62.89 13.98 26.11
CA LYS A 712 61.98 14.87 26.85
C LYS A 712 60.77 14.13 27.44
N VAL A 713 60.19 13.18 26.69
CA VAL A 713 59.02 12.40 27.11
C VAL A 713 59.40 11.46 28.26
N VAL A 714 60.54 10.78 28.14
CA VAL A 714 61.06 9.90 29.20
C VAL A 714 61.28 10.67 30.50
N TRP A 715 61.87 11.86 30.43
CA TRP A 715 62.12 12.69 31.61
C TRP A 715 60.82 13.15 32.29
N TRP A 716 59.79 13.52 31.51
CA TRP A 716 58.47 13.82 32.04
C TRP A 716 57.81 12.61 32.71
N ILE A 717 57.82 11.44 32.05
CA ILE A 717 57.25 10.21 32.59
C ILE A 717 57.96 9.81 33.88
N ARG A 718 59.31 9.88 33.88
CA ARG A 718 60.13 9.55 35.04
C ARG A 718 59.83 10.48 36.21
N LEU A 719 59.79 11.79 35.99
CA LEU A 719 59.43 12.76 37.05
C LEU A 719 58.06 12.42 37.64
N ARG A 720 57.03 12.27 36.79
CA ARG A 720 55.67 11.96 37.26
C ARG A 720 55.60 10.64 38.01
N ALA A 721 56.30 9.61 37.55
CA ALA A 721 56.33 8.29 38.18
C ALA A 721 57.02 8.32 39.55
N LEU A 722 58.16 9.02 39.67
CA LEU A 722 58.89 9.16 40.92
C LEU A 722 58.12 10.00 41.95
N VAL A 723 57.46 11.08 41.49
CA VAL A 723 56.58 11.89 42.33
C VAL A 723 55.39 11.07 42.83
N ALA A 724 54.75 10.28 41.95
CA ALA A 724 53.66 9.38 42.33
C ALA A 724 54.11 8.28 43.31
N LYS A 725 55.35 7.79 43.16
CA LYS A 725 55.99 6.84 44.09
C LYS A 725 56.44 7.51 45.40
N ARG A 726 56.47 8.84 45.47
CA ARG A 726 57.11 9.65 46.53
C ARG A 726 58.58 9.30 46.76
N ASP A 727 59.28 8.93 45.69
CA ASP A 727 60.70 8.59 45.73
C ASP A 727 61.57 9.85 45.62
N TRP A 728 61.57 10.62 46.72
CA TRP A 728 62.27 11.91 46.81
C TRP A 728 63.78 11.76 46.67
N ASN A 729 64.33 10.62 47.10
CA ASN A 729 65.76 10.33 47.02
C ASN A 729 66.22 10.29 45.55
N GLU A 730 65.48 9.60 44.70
CA GLU A 730 65.83 9.52 43.28
C GLU A 730 65.62 10.87 42.56
N ILE A 731 64.60 11.64 42.95
CA ILE A 731 64.39 13.01 42.44
C ILE A 731 65.55 13.94 42.83
N GLU A 732 66.04 13.83 44.06
CA GLU A 732 67.20 14.59 44.56
C GLU A 732 68.51 14.17 43.86
N GLU A 733 68.70 12.88 43.58
CA GLU A 733 69.84 12.42 42.76
C GLU A 733 69.78 12.98 41.34
N ILE A 734 68.59 13.00 40.71
CA ILE A 734 68.41 13.63 39.40
C ILE A 734 68.73 15.13 39.49
N ALA A 735 68.39 15.78 40.61
CA ALA A 735 68.70 17.19 40.87
C ALA A 735 70.22 17.49 40.92
N LYS A 736 71.11 16.50 41.02
CA LYS A 736 72.56 16.73 40.92
C LYS A 736 73.04 16.96 39.48
N SER A 737 72.25 16.56 38.48
CA SER A 737 72.59 16.82 37.07
C SER A 737 72.59 18.31 36.77
N ARG A 738 73.51 18.79 35.92
CA ARG A 738 73.58 20.20 35.51
C ARG A 738 72.46 20.61 34.55
N LYS A 739 72.02 19.70 33.67
CA LYS A 739 71.02 19.98 32.63
C LYS A 739 69.84 19.02 32.74
N SER A 740 68.65 19.54 32.44
CA SER A 740 67.40 18.77 32.30
C SER A 740 66.82 19.05 30.90
N PRO A 741 66.54 18.02 30.09
CA PRO A 741 65.92 18.18 28.76
C PRO A 741 64.53 18.85 28.79
N ILE A 742 63.84 18.80 29.94
CA ILE A 742 62.52 19.43 30.15
C ILE A 742 62.62 20.73 30.97
N GLY A 743 63.83 21.17 31.31
CA GLY A 743 64.05 22.24 32.29
C GLY A 743 63.86 21.77 33.73
N TRP A 744 64.14 22.67 34.68
CA TRP A 744 64.04 22.39 36.12
C TRP A 744 62.73 22.89 36.74
N GLU A 745 62.01 23.76 36.03
CA GLU A 745 60.71 24.27 36.47
C GLU A 745 59.64 23.18 36.61
N PRO A 746 59.52 22.18 35.69
CA PRO A 746 58.67 21.02 35.92
C PRO A 746 58.95 20.27 37.21
N PHE A 747 60.24 20.09 37.55
CA PHE A 747 60.66 19.41 38.77
C PHE A 747 60.26 20.21 40.01
N PHE A 748 60.42 21.54 39.98
CA PHE A 748 59.93 22.43 41.02
C PHE A 748 58.41 22.28 41.21
N ASN A 749 57.62 22.47 40.16
CA ASN A 749 56.16 22.50 40.22
C ASN A 749 55.57 21.15 40.70
N GLN A 750 56.02 20.04 40.11
CA GLN A 750 55.51 18.70 40.46
C GLN A 750 55.91 18.28 41.89
N THR A 751 57.14 18.58 42.31
CA THR A 751 57.61 18.24 43.66
C THR A 751 56.90 19.09 44.72
N LEU A 752 56.67 20.37 44.43
CA LEU A 752 55.94 21.27 45.31
C LEU A 752 54.48 20.84 45.45
N GLN A 753 53.81 20.54 44.34
CA GLN A 753 52.41 20.09 44.32
C GLN A 753 52.21 18.80 45.14
N ALA A 754 53.21 17.92 45.15
CA ALA A 754 53.19 16.69 45.93
C ALA A 754 53.61 16.88 47.42
N GLY A 755 53.84 18.12 47.85
CA GLY A 755 54.01 18.51 49.25
C GLY A 755 55.44 18.62 49.76
N ASN A 756 56.45 18.33 48.94
CA ASN A 756 57.86 18.41 49.37
C ASN A 756 58.48 19.78 49.03
N GLN A 757 58.13 20.79 49.83
CA GLN A 757 58.60 22.17 49.68
C GLN A 757 60.13 22.28 49.76
N ARG A 758 60.76 21.49 50.63
CA ARG A 758 62.22 21.51 50.83
C ARG A 758 62.97 21.07 49.57
N LEU A 759 62.54 19.97 48.96
CA LEU A 759 63.15 19.46 47.74
C LEU A 759 62.80 20.35 46.54
N ALA A 760 61.56 20.83 46.44
CA ALA A 760 61.14 21.76 45.38
C ALA A 760 62.06 23.00 45.32
N ALA A 761 62.36 23.59 46.48
CA ALA A 761 63.22 24.78 46.56
C ALA A 761 64.64 24.58 46.00
N THR A 762 65.15 23.34 45.94
CA THR A 762 66.48 23.05 45.37
C THR A 762 66.55 23.26 43.85
N PHE A 763 65.40 23.24 43.16
CA PHE A 763 65.34 23.41 41.71
C PHE A 763 65.29 24.87 41.28
N ILE A 764 64.82 25.80 42.13
CA ILE A 764 64.66 27.22 41.82
C ILE A 764 65.92 27.87 41.23
N PRO A 765 67.13 27.76 41.83
CA PRO A 765 68.33 28.39 41.27
C PRO A 765 68.81 27.74 39.97
N LYS A 766 68.24 26.58 39.60
CA LYS A 766 68.58 25.86 38.37
C LYS A 766 67.66 26.24 37.21
N CYS A 767 66.56 26.94 37.47
CA CYS A 767 65.65 27.45 36.45
C CYS A 767 66.25 28.70 35.79
N THR A 768 67.08 28.53 34.76
CA THR A 768 67.84 29.63 34.15
C THR A 768 67.02 30.55 33.23
N ASN A 769 65.82 30.14 32.82
CA ASN A 769 64.96 30.85 31.88
C ASN A 769 63.67 31.37 32.55
N LEU A 770 63.76 31.82 33.81
CA LEU A 770 62.63 32.40 34.52
C LEU A 770 62.40 33.86 34.10
N GLU A 771 61.13 34.28 34.09
CA GLU A 771 60.80 35.71 34.00
C GLU A 771 61.33 36.49 35.20
N PRO A 772 61.71 37.76 35.03
CA PRO A 772 62.12 38.61 36.14
C PRO A 772 61.08 38.60 37.29
N GLY A 773 61.53 38.29 38.50
CA GLY A 773 60.67 38.22 39.69
C GLY A 773 59.97 36.87 39.94
N GLU A 774 60.00 35.91 39.01
CA GLU A 774 59.32 34.61 39.22
C GLU A 774 60.04 33.73 40.25
N ALA A 775 61.37 33.81 40.34
CA ALA A 775 62.13 33.12 41.38
C ALA A 775 61.71 33.53 42.81
N ILE A 776 61.32 34.80 43.00
CA ILE A 776 60.81 35.33 44.27
C ILE A 776 59.51 34.59 44.63
N LYS A 777 58.55 34.54 43.69
CA LYS A 777 57.28 33.83 43.88
C LYS A 777 57.48 32.34 44.13
N MET A 778 58.46 31.70 43.47
CA MET A 778 58.77 30.28 43.68
C MET A 778 59.27 30.00 45.11
N TYR A 779 60.16 30.84 45.66
CA TYR A 779 60.59 30.71 47.06
C TYR A 779 59.46 30.99 48.06
N GLU A 780 58.58 31.94 47.77
CA GLU A 780 57.38 32.20 48.58
C GLU A 780 56.44 30.99 48.62
N LYS A 781 56.19 30.37 47.47
CA LYS A 781 55.36 29.15 47.38
C LYS A 781 55.98 27.97 48.16
N CYS A 782 57.30 27.95 48.34
CA CYS A 782 57.99 26.97 49.20
C CYS A 782 57.98 27.34 50.69
N GLY A 783 57.36 28.46 51.08
CA GLY A 783 57.37 28.96 52.45
C GLY A 783 58.72 29.53 52.90
N MET A 784 59.66 29.78 51.99
CA MET A 784 61.01 30.27 52.30
C MET A 784 61.11 31.79 52.11
N ARG A 785 60.49 32.58 53.00
CA ARG A 785 60.38 34.04 52.82
C ARG A 785 61.73 34.76 52.90
N VAL A 786 62.65 34.31 53.74
CA VAL A 786 64.02 34.88 53.81
C VAL A 786 64.72 34.74 52.46
N LYS A 787 64.67 33.55 51.84
CA LYS A 787 65.27 33.34 50.51
C LYS A 787 64.53 34.09 49.39
N ALA A 788 63.21 34.21 49.48
CA ALA A 788 62.46 35.06 48.56
C ALA A 788 62.92 36.52 48.65
N ALA A 789 63.20 37.01 49.86
CA ALA A 789 63.70 38.37 50.08
C ALA A 789 65.15 38.53 49.58
N GLU A 790 66.01 37.53 49.76
CA GLU A 790 67.36 37.52 49.16
C GLU A 790 67.29 37.65 47.62
N GLU A 791 66.38 36.91 46.97
CA GLU A 791 66.19 37.02 45.51
C GLU A 791 65.55 38.35 45.10
N ALA A 792 64.63 38.91 45.89
CA ALA A 792 64.06 40.24 45.65
C ALA A 792 65.15 41.33 45.69
N VAL A 793 66.08 41.23 46.64
CA VAL A 793 67.24 42.11 46.76
C VAL A 793 68.18 41.96 45.55
N LYS A 794 68.49 40.72 45.13
CA LYS A 794 69.31 40.47 43.92
C LYS A 794 68.67 41.02 42.65
N ALA A 795 67.35 40.90 42.52
CA ALA A 795 66.58 41.40 41.38
C ALA A 795 66.34 42.92 41.40
N ARG A 796 66.76 43.62 42.48
CA ARG A 796 66.47 45.04 42.74
C ARG A 796 64.97 45.38 42.75
N ASP A 797 64.13 44.44 43.18
CA ASP A 797 62.68 44.59 43.32
C ASP A 797 62.32 45.04 44.75
N ALA A 798 62.28 46.37 44.94
CA ALA A 798 62.00 46.98 46.25
C ALA A 798 60.55 46.74 46.72
N ASP A 799 59.61 46.63 45.78
CA ASP A 799 58.19 46.41 46.08
C ASP A 799 57.97 44.98 46.60
N ALA A 800 58.58 43.98 45.95
CA ALA A 800 58.54 42.60 46.42
C ALA A 800 59.24 42.42 47.77
N TRP A 801 60.39 43.07 48.00
CA TRP A 801 61.08 43.04 49.30
C TRP A 801 60.24 43.67 50.42
N THR A 802 59.62 44.82 50.17
CA THR A 802 58.75 45.49 51.15
C THR A 802 57.55 44.62 51.51
N ARG A 803 56.90 44.02 50.50
CA ARG A 803 55.79 43.08 50.69
C ARG A 803 56.19 41.85 51.52
N LEU A 804 57.37 41.29 51.27
CA LEU A 804 57.92 40.15 52.03
C LEU A 804 58.23 40.51 53.48
N LEU A 805 58.79 41.69 53.72
CA LEU A 805 59.09 42.21 55.06
C LEU A 805 57.82 42.47 55.87
N GLU A 806 56.77 43.00 55.24
CA GLU A 806 55.46 43.17 55.87
C GLU A 806 54.80 41.82 56.19
N ALA A 807 54.85 40.87 55.25
CA ALA A 807 54.28 39.53 55.44
C ALA A 807 55.00 38.71 56.53
N ALA A 808 56.31 38.92 56.74
CA ALA A 808 57.07 38.30 57.84
C ALA A 808 56.88 39.04 59.18
N GLY A 809 56.54 40.32 59.16
CA GLY A 809 56.40 41.19 60.32
C GLY A 809 57.74 41.68 60.86
N LYS A 810 57.97 43.00 60.88
CA LYS A 810 59.26 43.63 61.23
C LYS A 810 59.81 43.28 62.62
N THR A 811 58.95 42.86 63.54
CA THR A 811 59.33 42.50 64.91
C THR A 811 59.77 41.05 65.06
N THR A 812 59.49 40.19 64.07
CA THR A 812 59.85 38.76 64.08
C THR A 812 61.33 38.57 63.74
N VAL A 813 61.91 37.44 64.17
CA VAL A 813 63.31 37.10 63.85
C VAL A 813 63.51 37.02 62.33
N GLU A 814 62.55 36.42 61.62
CA GLU A 814 62.51 36.36 60.15
C GLU A 814 62.44 37.75 59.52
N GLY A 815 61.58 38.64 60.02
CA GLY A 815 61.46 40.02 59.55
C GLY A 815 62.73 40.85 59.74
N ARG A 816 63.43 40.70 60.87
CA ARG A 816 64.72 41.39 61.11
C ARG A 816 65.81 40.94 60.14
N GLU A 817 65.80 39.66 59.75
CA GLU A 817 66.74 39.11 58.77
C GLU A 817 66.43 39.63 57.36
N ILE A 818 65.15 39.63 56.96
CA ILE A 818 64.69 40.23 55.71
C ILE A 818 65.02 41.74 55.64
N GLU A 819 64.82 42.46 56.75
CA GLU A 819 65.16 43.89 56.85
C GLU A 819 66.66 44.13 56.63
N ARG A 820 67.51 43.29 57.23
CA ARG A 820 68.96 43.36 57.09
C ARG A 820 69.41 43.15 55.64
N LEU A 821 68.79 42.23 54.92
CA LEU A 821 69.11 41.91 53.53
C LEU A 821 68.86 43.08 52.58
N GLY A 822 67.73 43.78 52.72
CA GLY A 822 67.41 44.93 51.87
C GLY A 822 68.03 46.26 52.31
N ALA A 823 68.35 46.41 53.60
CA ALA A 823 69.01 47.61 54.13
C ALA A 823 70.40 47.88 53.53
N GLN A 824 71.05 46.87 52.93
CA GLN A 824 72.33 47.03 52.23
C GLN A 824 72.20 47.50 50.77
N VAL A 825 71.01 47.40 50.17
CA VAL A 825 70.82 47.61 48.72
C VAL A 825 69.76 48.67 48.39
N PHE A 826 68.66 48.75 49.15
CA PHE A 826 67.53 49.65 48.89
C PHE A 826 67.51 50.90 49.78
N LYS A 827 68.44 51.04 50.72
CA LYS A 827 68.63 52.29 51.46
C LYS A 827 69.37 53.31 50.57
N LYS A 828 68.72 54.44 50.31
CA LYS A 828 69.42 55.71 50.12
C LYS A 828 69.72 56.32 51.48
#